data_AF-A0A935DTH8-F1
#
_entry.id   AF-A0A935DTH8-F1
#
_cell.length_a   1.000
_cell.length_b   1.000
_cell.length_c   1.000
_cell.angle_alpha   90.00
_cell.angle_beta   90.00
_cell.angle_gamma   90.00
#
_symmetry.space_group_name_H-M   'P 1'
#
loop_
_entity.id
_entity.type
_entity.pdbx_description
1 polymer ?
#
loop_
_entity_poly.entity_id
_entity_poly.type
_entity_poly.pdbx_seq_one_letter_code
_entity_poly.pdbx_strand_id
1 'polypeptide(L)'
;MANILSAVWPGNPYPRGATWDGEGVNFALFSEHAEKVELCLFDPTGRRELQRIEVREHTDQIWHCYLPDARPGLLYGYRAYGPYDPARGHRFNPNKLLLEPYAKDIVGNLRWSDSHFGYRIGHRNEDLSLDRRDNAAGMPKCRVIDPAFSWGDDRSPRIPWHDMVIYELHVRGLTMRHPDVPPQLRGTYGGIATGPVIEHLKRLGITTVELMPVHAFVDDRHLVEKGLRNYWGYNSIGFFAPDHRYSASGVVSEFKTMVKTLHSASIEVILDVVYNHTAEGNHMGPTLSFRGIDNAAYYRLMPDDPRFYMDFTGCGNTLNLQHPRVLQLIMDSLRYWVLDMHVDGFRFDLASALARELHEVDRLGAFFDILRQDPVLSQVKLIAEPWDLGEGGYQVGNFPIGWAEWNDRYRDTVRAYWKGDGGLIGEFATRLTGSSDLYEHSSRKPYASINFVTAHDGFTLRDLVSYNGKHNEANREDNRDGNDNNLSWNYGAEGPTDNPDINTQRARQKRNLLATLLFSQGVPMLLAGDELGHSQSGNNNAYCQDSELTWLDWDLSEEDRELLAFVQRVIRLRREHPVFHRRHFLQGKRIHGADIKDIRWLKPDGTEMSDHEWDHDFARSLGMYLSGEALNERDRRGRPIRDDNFIVLFNAHHEALHFALPDLPPGGCWQVLLDTQYKAGLAADGCYAGDHGYELQGRSLVLLMDSQSR
;
A
#
# COMPACT_ATOMS: atom_id res chain seq x y z
N MET A 1 -25.58 18.65 -33.56
CA MET A 1 -26.84 18.50 -32.81
C MET A 1 -26.73 17.22 -32.01
N ALA A 2 -26.92 17.24 -30.70
CA ALA A 2 -26.84 16.02 -29.89
C ALA A 2 -28.04 15.13 -30.25
N ASN A 3 -27.79 13.95 -30.83
CA ASN A 3 -28.85 12.99 -31.14
C ASN A 3 -29.45 12.50 -29.83
N ILE A 4 -30.72 12.82 -29.60
CA ILE A 4 -31.54 12.18 -28.57
C ILE A 4 -31.64 10.70 -28.95
N LEU A 5 -31.32 9.80 -28.02
CA LEU A 5 -31.39 8.37 -28.28
C LEU A 5 -32.87 7.97 -28.33
N SER A 6 -33.27 7.32 -29.44
CA SER A 6 -34.69 7.08 -29.74
C SER A 6 -35.16 5.67 -29.36
N ALA A 7 -34.24 4.69 -29.33
CA ALA A 7 -34.55 3.30 -29.00
C ALA A 7 -33.91 2.91 -27.66
N VAL A 8 -34.72 2.24 -26.82
CA VAL A 8 -34.28 1.60 -25.56
C VAL A 8 -34.72 0.15 -25.66
N TRP A 9 -33.76 -0.76 -25.63
CA TRP A 9 -33.99 -2.20 -25.67
C TRP A 9 -33.86 -2.79 -24.25
N PRO A 10 -34.35 -4.03 -24.02
CA PRO A 10 -34.31 -4.64 -22.71
C PRO A 10 -32.90 -4.76 -22.12
N GLY A 11 -31.89 -5.02 -22.95
CA GLY A 11 -30.53 -5.30 -22.48
C GLY A 11 -30.43 -6.55 -21.62
N ASN A 12 -29.35 -6.66 -20.87
CA ASN A 12 -29.04 -7.81 -20.03
C ASN A 12 -28.63 -7.36 -18.62
N PRO A 13 -28.95 -8.15 -17.58
CA PRO A 13 -28.51 -7.83 -16.22
C PRO A 13 -26.99 -7.95 -16.06
N TYR A 14 -26.30 -8.74 -16.89
CA TYR A 14 -24.84 -8.93 -16.82
C TYR A 14 -24.18 -8.66 -18.19
N PRO A 15 -22.96 -8.09 -18.23
CA PRO A 15 -22.15 -7.59 -17.11
C PRO A 15 -22.75 -6.33 -16.46
N ARG A 16 -22.35 -6.06 -15.20
CA ARG A 16 -22.77 -4.88 -14.43
C ARG A 16 -22.10 -3.61 -14.97
N GLY A 17 -22.70 -2.45 -14.68
CA GLY A 17 -22.25 -1.15 -15.17
C GLY A 17 -22.60 -0.90 -16.63
N ALA A 18 -21.90 0.04 -17.26
CA ALA A 18 -22.05 0.37 -18.67
C ALA A 18 -21.00 -0.37 -19.53
N THR A 19 -21.46 -1.24 -20.43
CA THR A 19 -20.60 -2.06 -21.30
C THR A 19 -20.91 -1.82 -22.77
N TRP A 20 -19.92 -1.34 -23.51
CA TRP A 20 -19.99 -1.21 -24.96
C TRP A 20 -19.59 -2.53 -25.64
N ASP A 21 -20.40 -3.01 -26.58
CA ASP A 21 -20.22 -4.31 -27.26
C ASP A 21 -19.89 -4.18 -28.76
N GLY A 22 -19.70 -2.96 -29.26
CA GLY A 22 -19.48 -2.67 -30.68
C GLY A 22 -20.71 -2.09 -31.37
N GLU A 23 -21.91 -2.51 -30.98
CA GLU A 23 -23.17 -2.08 -31.58
C GLU A 23 -23.85 -0.99 -30.77
N GLY A 24 -23.77 -1.05 -29.44
CA GLY A 24 -24.44 -0.15 -28.49
C GLY A 24 -23.89 -0.31 -27.08
N VAL A 25 -24.62 0.18 -26.07
CA VAL A 25 -24.20 0.12 -24.67
C VAL A 25 -25.27 -0.55 -23.82
N ASN A 26 -24.89 -1.62 -23.13
CA ASN A 26 -25.68 -2.26 -22.07
C ASN A 26 -25.44 -1.55 -20.73
N PHE A 27 -26.50 -1.18 -20.04
CA PHE A 27 -26.46 -0.61 -18.69
C PHE A 27 -27.11 -1.58 -17.71
N ALA A 28 -26.44 -1.88 -16.61
CA ALA A 28 -26.97 -2.74 -15.55
C ALA A 28 -26.56 -2.27 -14.15
N LEU A 29 -27.53 -1.84 -13.34
CA LEU A 29 -27.33 -1.29 -11.99
C LEU A 29 -28.03 -2.18 -10.95
N PHE A 30 -27.32 -2.55 -9.89
CA PHE A 30 -27.91 -3.21 -8.74
C PHE A 30 -28.63 -2.22 -7.82
N SER A 31 -29.86 -2.54 -7.46
CA SER A 31 -30.59 -1.92 -6.34
C SER A 31 -31.79 -2.81 -6.02
N GLU A 32 -31.83 -3.36 -4.82
CA GLU A 32 -32.93 -4.23 -4.39
C GLU A 32 -34.10 -3.44 -3.80
N HIS A 33 -33.85 -2.24 -3.27
CA HIS A 33 -34.85 -1.39 -2.63
C HIS A 33 -35.34 -0.22 -3.49
N ALA A 34 -34.75 0.03 -4.68
CA ALA A 34 -35.27 1.05 -5.57
C ALA A 34 -36.65 0.68 -6.11
N GLU A 35 -37.55 1.65 -6.18
CA GLU A 35 -38.87 1.54 -6.80
C GLU A 35 -38.85 1.95 -8.27
N LYS A 36 -37.86 2.77 -8.67
CA LYS A 36 -37.63 3.21 -10.04
C LYS A 36 -36.19 3.70 -10.20
N VAL A 37 -35.60 3.43 -11.37
CA VAL A 37 -34.28 3.94 -11.75
C VAL A 37 -34.37 4.74 -13.04
N GLU A 38 -33.73 5.91 -13.08
CA GLU A 38 -33.55 6.72 -14.29
C GLU A 38 -32.07 6.84 -14.65
N LEU A 39 -31.73 6.45 -15.88
CA LEU A 39 -30.43 6.71 -16.50
C LEU A 39 -30.44 8.13 -17.10
N CYS A 40 -29.56 8.99 -16.59
CA CYS A 40 -29.42 10.38 -17.01
C CYS A 40 -28.23 10.52 -17.95
N LEU A 41 -28.47 10.98 -19.18
CA LEU A 41 -27.45 11.18 -20.21
C LEU A 41 -27.08 12.65 -20.32
N PHE A 42 -25.81 12.94 -20.54
CA PHE A 42 -25.27 14.30 -20.57
C PHE A 42 -24.58 14.61 -21.88
N ASP A 43 -24.46 15.90 -22.18
CA ASP A 43 -23.62 16.37 -23.28
C ASP A 43 -22.13 16.03 -23.03
N PRO A 44 -21.27 16.09 -24.06
CA PRO A 44 -19.85 15.78 -23.89
C PRO A 44 -19.11 16.67 -22.89
N THR A 45 -19.69 17.80 -22.46
CA THR A 45 -19.11 18.68 -21.44
C THR A 45 -19.55 18.31 -20.03
N GLY A 46 -20.52 17.41 -19.89
CA GLY A 46 -21.13 17.00 -18.62
C GLY A 46 -22.04 18.07 -17.99
N ARG A 47 -22.26 19.22 -18.65
CA ARG A 47 -22.95 20.38 -18.06
C ARG A 47 -24.45 20.33 -18.24
N ARG A 48 -24.93 19.84 -19.39
CA ARG A 48 -26.35 19.76 -19.70
C ARG A 48 -26.80 18.31 -19.75
N GLU A 49 -27.80 17.99 -18.94
CA GLU A 49 -28.56 16.75 -19.06
C GLU A 49 -29.36 16.79 -20.37
N LEU A 50 -29.16 15.80 -21.23
CA LEU A 50 -29.80 15.69 -22.53
C LEU A 50 -31.10 14.91 -22.47
N GLN A 51 -31.12 13.84 -21.66
CA GLN A 51 -32.21 12.88 -21.63
C GLN A 51 -32.21 12.11 -20.31
N ARG A 52 -33.39 11.77 -19.82
CA ARG A 52 -33.60 10.75 -18.78
C ARG A 52 -34.32 9.57 -19.39
N ILE A 53 -33.81 8.38 -19.12
CA ILE A 53 -34.36 7.11 -19.59
C ILE A 53 -34.77 6.32 -18.35
N GLU A 54 -36.07 6.04 -18.24
CA GLU A 54 -36.56 5.12 -17.23
C GLU A 54 -36.09 3.71 -17.57
N VAL A 55 -35.35 3.10 -16.64
CA VAL A 55 -34.88 1.72 -16.76
C VAL A 55 -36.03 0.83 -16.31
N ARG A 56 -36.58 0.04 -17.22
CA ARG A 56 -37.83 -0.72 -16.98
C ARG A 56 -37.61 -2.19 -16.69
N GLU A 57 -36.56 -2.76 -17.26
CA GLU A 57 -36.27 -4.17 -17.03
C GLU A 57 -35.58 -4.34 -15.69
N HIS A 58 -36.07 -5.33 -14.94
CA HIS A 58 -35.61 -5.62 -13.60
C HIS A 58 -35.54 -7.14 -13.40
N THR A 59 -34.32 -7.68 -13.43
CA THR A 59 -34.07 -9.11 -13.30
C THR A 59 -33.11 -9.34 -12.14
N ASP A 60 -33.47 -10.19 -11.17
CA ASP A 60 -32.57 -10.59 -10.08
C ASP A 60 -32.01 -9.39 -9.26
N GLN A 61 -32.88 -8.40 -8.99
CA GLN A 61 -32.59 -7.13 -8.30
C GLN A 61 -31.73 -6.13 -9.11
N ILE A 62 -31.73 -6.27 -10.44
CA ILE A 62 -30.84 -5.54 -11.34
C ILE A 62 -31.65 -4.83 -12.38
N TRP A 63 -31.53 -3.51 -12.40
CA TRP A 63 -32.14 -2.62 -13.36
C TRP A 63 -31.27 -2.58 -14.61
N HIS A 64 -31.83 -2.92 -15.77
CA HIS A 64 -31.06 -2.94 -17.00
C HIS A 64 -31.80 -2.39 -18.22
N CYS A 65 -31.02 -1.87 -19.18
CA CYS A 65 -31.47 -1.48 -20.50
C CYS A 65 -30.30 -1.47 -21.49
N TYR A 66 -30.61 -1.41 -22.77
CA TYR A 66 -29.62 -1.32 -23.84
C TYR A 66 -29.92 -0.17 -24.79
N LEU A 67 -28.88 0.60 -25.11
CA LEU A 67 -28.95 1.76 -26.00
C LEU A 67 -28.15 1.49 -27.28
N PRO A 68 -28.79 1.14 -28.41
CA PRO A 68 -28.09 0.77 -29.64
C PRO A 68 -27.30 1.92 -30.28
N ASP A 69 -27.70 3.17 -30.07
CA ASP A 69 -27.00 4.32 -30.64
C ASP A 69 -25.93 4.91 -29.68
N ALA A 70 -25.79 4.34 -28.48
CA ALA A 70 -24.78 4.79 -27.51
C ALA A 70 -23.38 4.32 -27.92
N ARG A 71 -22.37 5.15 -27.63
CA ARG A 71 -20.96 4.91 -27.98
C ARG A 71 -20.03 5.27 -26.82
N PRO A 72 -18.78 4.77 -26.82
CA PRO A 72 -17.76 5.24 -25.90
C PRO A 72 -17.63 6.77 -25.90
N GLY A 73 -17.39 7.36 -24.73
CA GLY A 73 -17.40 8.79 -24.50
C GLY A 73 -18.75 9.36 -24.04
N LEU A 74 -19.83 8.58 -24.11
CA LEU A 74 -21.14 8.98 -23.56
C LEU A 74 -21.03 9.21 -22.04
N LEU A 75 -21.45 10.39 -21.60
CA LEU A 75 -21.48 10.76 -20.19
C LEU A 75 -22.85 10.45 -19.57
N TYR A 76 -22.85 9.83 -18.41
CA TYR A 76 -24.06 9.40 -17.74
C TYR A 76 -23.97 9.46 -16.20
N GLY A 77 -25.10 9.27 -15.56
CA GLY A 77 -25.26 9.00 -14.13
C GLY A 77 -26.67 8.48 -13.86
N TYR A 78 -26.99 8.18 -12.61
CA TYR A 78 -28.29 7.62 -12.24
C TYR A 78 -29.08 8.52 -11.29
N ARG A 79 -30.41 8.36 -11.30
CA ARG A 79 -31.31 8.80 -10.24
C ARG A 79 -32.11 7.60 -9.79
N ALA A 80 -32.02 7.26 -8.50
CA ALA A 80 -32.77 6.17 -7.90
C ALA A 80 -33.91 6.73 -7.04
N TYR A 81 -35.09 6.16 -7.24
CA TYR A 81 -36.31 6.46 -6.51
C TYR A 81 -36.58 5.31 -5.55
N GLY A 82 -37.09 5.63 -4.37
CA GLY A 82 -37.44 4.65 -3.35
C GLY A 82 -37.80 5.36 -2.04
N PRO A 83 -37.96 4.61 -0.94
CA PRO A 83 -38.31 5.17 0.34
C PRO A 83 -37.21 6.10 0.89
N TYR A 84 -37.60 7.31 1.29
CA TYR A 84 -36.78 8.16 2.16
C TYR A 84 -37.26 7.97 3.59
N ASP A 85 -36.74 6.93 4.24
CA ASP A 85 -36.99 6.59 5.65
C ASP A 85 -35.63 6.37 6.36
N PRO A 86 -34.91 7.46 6.70
CA PRO A 86 -33.60 7.36 7.32
C PRO A 86 -33.63 6.58 8.64
N ALA A 87 -34.73 6.58 9.39
CA ALA A 87 -34.86 5.81 10.63
C ALA A 87 -34.75 4.29 10.41
N ARG A 88 -35.08 3.82 9.20
CA ARG A 88 -34.95 2.42 8.77
C ARG A 88 -33.78 2.20 7.80
N GLY A 89 -32.89 3.18 7.69
CA GLY A 89 -31.71 3.09 6.82
C GLY A 89 -31.98 3.35 5.34
N HIS A 90 -33.21 3.66 4.91
CA HIS A 90 -33.48 3.95 3.50
C HIS A 90 -33.29 5.44 3.21
N ARG A 91 -32.38 5.76 2.27
CA ARG A 91 -31.94 7.14 2.00
C ARG A 91 -32.08 7.55 0.53
N PHE A 92 -33.05 6.98 -0.18
CA PHE A 92 -33.31 7.29 -1.59
C PHE A 92 -33.68 8.76 -1.79
N ASN A 93 -32.95 9.45 -2.64
CA ASN A 93 -33.26 10.83 -3.00
C ASN A 93 -33.02 11.06 -4.49
N PRO A 94 -34.08 11.01 -5.34
CA PRO A 94 -33.93 11.11 -6.79
C PRO A 94 -33.49 12.52 -7.25
N ASN A 95 -33.47 13.51 -6.36
CA ASN A 95 -32.91 14.82 -6.67
C ASN A 95 -31.38 14.79 -6.75
N LYS A 96 -30.74 13.73 -6.24
CA LYS A 96 -29.29 13.53 -6.31
C LYS A 96 -28.97 12.66 -7.53
N LEU A 97 -28.13 13.18 -8.42
CA LEU A 97 -27.43 12.43 -9.44
C LEU A 97 -26.35 11.58 -8.77
N LEU A 98 -26.32 10.31 -9.14
CA LEU A 98 -25.49 9.28 -8.53
C LEU A 98 -24.49 8.75 -9.56
N LEU A 99 -23.28 8.46 -9.09
CA LEU A 99 -22.28 7.72 -9.85
C LEU A 99 -22.66 6.23 -9.88
N GLU A 100 -22.28 5.56 -10.96
CA GLU A 100 -22.41 4.11 -11.12
C GLU A 100 -21.26 3.40 -10.37
N PRO A 101 -21.56 2.46 -9.44
CA PRO A 101 -20.55 1.69 -8.72
C PRO A 101 -19.58 0.91 -9.62
N TYR A 102 -20.03 0.46 -10.79
CA TYR A 102 -19.22 -0.22 -11.81
C TYR A 102 -18.63 0.71 -12.87
N ALA A 103 -18.63 2.04 -12.65
CA ALA A 103 -18.05 2.97 -13.60
C ALA A 103 -16.55 2.73 -13.74
N LYS A 104 -16.11 2.39 -14.96
CA LYS A 104 -14.69 2.19 -15.30
C LYS A 104 -13.96 3.51 -15.55
N ASP A 105 -14.69 4.63 -15.54
CA ASP A 105 -14.17 5.96 -15.82
C ASP A 105 -15.13 7.04 -15.28
N ILE A 106 -14.58 8.01 -14.55
CA ILE A 106 -15.30 9.09 -13.92
C ILE A 106 -14.62 10.40 -14.32
N VAL A 107 -15.39 11.31 -14.91
CA VAL A 107 -14.87 12.56 -15.46
C VAL A 107 -15.45 13.78 -14.77
N GLY A 108 -14.57 14.79 -14.62
CA GLY A 108 -14.88 16.04 -13.97
C GLY A 108 -14.52 16.04 -12.48
N ASN A 109 -14.59 17.22 -11.87
CA ASN A 109 -14.31 17.40 -10.46
C ASN A 109 -15.60 17.62 -9.70
N LEU A 110 -15.72 17.01 -8.51
CA LEU A 110 -16.79 17.33 -7.57
C LEU A 110 -16.68 18.79 -7.15
N ARG A 111 -17.73 19.58 -7.39
CA ARG A 111 -17.83 20.97 -6.94
C ARG A 111 -18.72 21.01 -5.72
N TRP A 112 -18.10 21.08 -4.53
CA TRP A 112 -18.83 21.04 -3.28
C TRP A 112 -19.91 22.12 -3.17
N SER A 113 -21.09 21.68 -2.75
CA SER A 113 -22.22 22.50 -2.38
C SER A 113 -23.15 21.66 -1.49
N ASP A 114 -24.03 22.32 -0.73
CA ASP A 114 -25.00 21.62 0.11
C ASP A 114 -25.99 20.75 -0.70
N SER A 115 -26.09 20.92 -2.02
CA SER A 115 -26.97 20.08 -2.84
C SER A 115 -26.50 18.63 -2.91
N HIS A 116 -25.23 18.33 -2.64
CA HIS A 116 -24.70 16.96 -2.64
C HIS A 116 -25.17 16.11 -1.45
N PHE A 117 -25.83 16.72 -0.48
CA PHE A 117 -26.35 16.02 0.68
C PHE A 117 -27.82 15.66 0.44
N GLY A 118 -28.19 14.41 0.74
CA GLY A 118 -29.57 13.93 0.69
C GLY A 118 -30.52 14.69 1.63
N TYR A 119 -29.95 15.35 2.64
CA TYR A 119 -30.63 16.11 3.68
C TYR A 119 -30.21 17.58 3.68
N ARG A 120 -30.98 18.43 4.36
CA ARG A 120 -30.71 19.87 4.40
C ARG A 120 -29.69 20.19 5.48
N ILE A 121 -28.50 20.63 5.07
CA ILE A 121 -27.46 21.15 5.97
C ILE A 121 -28.03 22.26 6.87
N GLY A 122 -27.79 22.16 8.19
CA GLY A 122 -28.29 23.11 9.20
C GLY A 122 -29.77 22.97 9.55
N HIS A 123 -30.49 21.97 9.03
CA HIS A 123 -31.87 21.71 9.41
C HIS A 123 -31.98 21.14 10.84
N ARG A 124 -33.05 21.48 11.56
CA ARG A 124 -33.25 21.05 12.98
C ARG A 124 -33.33 19.54 13.16
N ASN A 125 -33.82 18.84 12.14
CA ASN A 125 -33.92 17.38 12.12
C ASN A 125 -32.73 16.71 11.40
N GLU A 126 -31.67 17.48 11.08
CA GLU A 126 -30.42 16.97 10.53
C GLU A 126 -30.63 16.04 9.31
N ASP A 127 -30.06 14.83 9.32
CA ASP A 127 -30.14 13.82 8.27
C ASP A 127 -31.52 13.20 8.06
N LEU A 128 -32.47 13.42 8.98
CA LEU A 128 -33.87 13.00 8.81
C LEU A 128 -34.62 13.92 7.84
N SER A 129 -34.08 15.10 7.54
CA SER A 129 -34.69 16.03 6.59
C SER A 129 -34.43 15.59 5.14
N LEU A 130 -35.30 15.96 4.21
CA LEU A 130 -35.10 15.73 2.77
C LEU A 130 -34.70 17.03 2.05
N ASP A 131 -33.57 17.00 1.36
CA ASP A 131 -33.14 18.07 0.47
C ASP A 131 -33.56 17.78 -0.98
N ARG A 132 -34.30 18.72 -1.58
CA ARG A 132 -34.86 18.57 -2.94
C ARG A 132 -34.05 19.28 -4.03
N ARG A 133 -32.90 19.87 -3.69
CA ARG A 133 -32.04 20.55 -4.68
C ARG A 133 -31.34 19.52 -5.55
N ASP A 134 -31.30 19.81 -6.85
CA ASP A 134 -30.51 19.03 -7.80
C ASP A 134 -29.01 19.28 -7.60
N ASN A 135 -28.21 18.22 -7.65
CA ASN A 135 -26.76 18.27 -7.49
C ASN A 135 -26.00 18.06 -8.81
N ALA A 136 -26.70 17.78 -9.92
CA ALA A 136 -26.09 17.34 -11.19
C ALA A 136 -25.04 18.33 -11.73
N ALA A 137 -25.22 19.63 -11.52
CA ALA A 137 -24.30 20.67 -11.96
C ALA A 137 -22.93 20.62 -11.26
N GLY A 138 -22.88 20.11 -10.03
CA GLY A 138 -21.65 19.98 -9.25
C GLY A 138 -21.07 18.56 -9.20
N MET A 139 -21.80 17.57 -9.70
CA MET A 139 -21.35 16.16 -9.70
C MET A 139 -20.43 15.85 -10.88
N PRO A 140 -19.42 14.98 -10.70
CA PRO A 140 -18.76 14.33 -11.83
C PRO A 140 -19.75 13.41 -12.59
N LYS A 141 -19.33 12.89 -13.73
CA LYS A 141 -20.13 11.99 -14.59
C LYS A 141 -19.38 10.70 -14.85
N CYS A 142 -20.09 9.59 -14.90
CA CYS A 142 -19.53 8.35 -15.41
C CYS A 142 -19.37 8.46 -16.92
N ARG A 143 -18.34 7.83 -17.48
CA ARG A 143 -18.11 7.79 -18.93
C ARG A 143 -18.09 6.35 -19.41
N VAL A 144 -18.82 6.07 -20.50
CA VAL A 144 -18.70 4.78 -21.19
C VAL A 144 -17.32 4.71 -21.83
N ILE A 145 -16.56 3.64 -21.54
CA ILE A 145 -15.24 3.44 -22.14
C ILE A 145 -15.29 2.50 -23.34
N ASP A 146 -14.28 2.62 -24.19
CA ASP A 146 -13.89 1.54 -25.09
C ASP A 146 -12.93 0.62 -24.30
N PRO A 147 -13.26 -0.67 -24.10
CA PRO A 147 -12.37 -1.57 -23.37
C PRO A 147 -11.13 -1.97 -24.18
N ALA A 148 -11.11 -1.74 -25.50
CA ALA A 148 -10.04 -2.18 -26.38
C ALA A 148 -8.70 -1.54 -26.03
N PHE A 149 -7.68 -2.37 -25.83
CA PHE A 149 -6.30 -1.96 -25.62
C PHE A 149 -5.35 -3.03 -26.16
N SER A 150 -4.28 -2.61 -26.83
CA SER A 150 -3.30 -3.53 -27.42
C SER A 150 -2.13 -3.82 -26.46
N TRP A 151 -2.30 -4.86 -25.63
CA TRP A 151 -1.24 -5.33 -24.72
C TRP A 151 -0.01 -5.88 -25.46
N GLY A 152 -0.16 -6.42 -26.67
CA GLY A 152 0.97 -6.96 -27.44
C GLY A 152 1.58 -8.17 -26.74
N ASP A 153 2.91 -8.17 -26.57
CA ASP A 153 3.67 -9.25 -25.92
C ASP A 153 3.71 -9.14 -24.38
N ASP A 154 2.90 -8.27 -23.78
CA ASP A 154 2.85 -8.07 -22.33
C ASP A 154 2.61 -9.38 -21.58
N ARG A 155 3.38 -9.60 -20.51
CA ARG A 155 3.24 -10.72 -19.59
C ARG A 155 3.59 -10.26 -18.19
N SER A 156 2.75 -10.63 -17.23
CA SER A 156 3.06 -10.46 -15.79
C SER A 156 4.46 -11.01 -15.50
N PRO A 157 5.36 -10.22 -14.84
CA PRO A 157 6.71 -10.64 -14.50
C PRO A 157 6.77 -11.87 -13.56
N ARG A 158 5.76 -12.05 -12.70
CA ARG A 158 5.65 -13.14 -11.71
C ARG A 158 6.93 -13.33 -10.89
N ILE A 159 7.39 -12.23 -10.29
CA ILE A 159 8.50 -12.23 -9.34
C ILE A 159 8.11 -13.11 -8.14
N PRO A 160 8.91 -14.13 -7.80
CA PRO A 160 8.66 -14.95 -6.62
C PRO A 160 8.74 -14.10 -5.35
N TRP A 161 7.89 -14.40 -4.37
CA TRP A 161 7.86 -13.68 -3.09
C TRP A 161 9.24 -13.44 -2.44
N HIS A 162 10.05 -14.49 -2.32
CA HIS A 162 11.38 -14.40 -1.73
C HIS A 162 12.37 -13.54 -2.53
N ASP A 163 12.12 -13.20 -3.79
CA ASP A 163 12.98 -12.31 -4.58
C ASP A 163 12.49 -10.85 -4.57
N MET A 164 11.33 -10.58 -3.94
CA MET A 164 10.70 -9.27 -4.01
C MET A 164 11.42 -8.21 -3.18
N VAL A 165 11.44 -7.01 -3.72
CA VAL A 165 11.66 -5.75 -3.00
C VAL A 165 10.55 -4.80 -3.44
N ILE A 166 9.65 -4.49 -2.52
CA ILE A 166 8.48 -3.62 -2.75
C ILE A 166 8.93 -2.16 -2.62
N TYR A 167 8.42 -1.30 -3.50
CA TYR A 167 8.64 0.14 -3.49
C TYR A 167 7.29 0.85 -3.47
N GLU A 168 6.87 1.28 -2.27
CA GLU A 168 5.62 2.01 -2.04
C GLU A 168 5.77 3.43 -2.56
N LEU A 169 4.92 3.84 -3.49
CA LEU A 169 5.03 5.16 -4.14
C LEU A 169 3.67 5.83 -4.37
N HIS A 170 3.70 7.15 -4.31
CA HIS A 170 2.57 7.99 -4.69
C HIS A 170 2.70 8.44 -6.16
N VAL A 171 1.69 8.19 -7.00
CA VAL A 171 1.74 8.49 -8.45
C VAL A 171 2.12 9.94 -8.75
N ARG A 172 1.46 10.87 -8.05
CA ARG A 172 1.75 12.29 -8.13
C ARG A 172 3.14 12.67 -7.58
N GLY A 173 3.38 12.42 -6.30
CA GLY A 173 4.61 12.83 -5.60
C GLY A 173 5.90 12.34 -6.23
N LEU A 174 5.91 11.13 -6.80
CA LEU A 174 7.11 10.55 -7.43
C LEU A 174 7.67 11.45 -8.53
N THR A 175 6.83 12.02 -9.39
CA THR A 175 7.28 12.67 -10.62
C THR A 175 6.95 14.16 -10.71
N MET A 176 6.18 14.71 -9.75
CA MET A 176 5.73 16.10 -9.79
C MET A 176 6.87 17.12 -9.90
N ARG A 177 8.00 16.87 -9.24
CA ARG A 177 9.21 17.71 -9.29
C ARG A 177 10.37 17.08 -10.07
N HIS A 178 10.15 15.97 -10.79
CA HIS A 178 11.23 15.31 -11.51
C HIS A 178 11.67 16.16 -12.72
N PRO A 179 12.95 16.58 -12.81
CA PRO A 179 13.40 17.54 -13.83
C PRO A 179 13.30 16.97 -15.24
N ASP A 180 13.67 15.70 -15.43
CA ASP A 180 13.70 15.03 -16.74
C ASP A 180 12.34 14.47 -17.20
N VAL A 181 11.30 14.56 -16.38
CA VAL A 181 9.93 14.20 -16.80
C VAL A 181 9.30 15.42 -17.50
N PRO A 182 8.75 15.27 -18.71
CA PRO A 182 8.09 16.36 -19.41
C PRO A 182 7.00 17.03 -18.54
N PRO A 183 6.92 18.37 -18.46
CA PRO A 183 6.03 19.06 -17.54
C PRO A 183 4.57 18.60 -17.58
N GLN A 184 4.04 18.28 -18.77
CA GLN A 184 2.66 17.80 -18.95
C GLN A 184 2.40 16.37 -18.45
N LEU A 185 3.44 15.59 -18.18
CA LEU A 185 3.36 14.22 -17.65
C LEU A 185 3.70 14.13 -16.16
N ARG A 186 4.18 15.22 -15.56
CA ARG A 186 4.57 15.21 -14.13
C ARG A 186 3.37 14.94 -13.25
N GLY A 187 3.54 14.02 -12.31
CA GLY A 187 2.53 13.60 -11.36
C GLY A 187 1.39 12.76 -11.95
N THR A 188 1.66 12.04 -13.04
CA THR A 188 0.67 11.21 -13.75
C THR A 188 1.17 9.79 -14.00
N TYR A 189 0.26 8.87 -14.36
CA TYR A 189 0.60 7.52 -14.81
C TYR A 189 1.57 7.56 -16.00
N GLY A 190 1.35 8.48 -16.95
CA GLY A 190 2.26 8.71 -18.07
C GLY A 190 3.64 9.19 -17.65
N GLY A 191 3.75 9.91 -16.52
CA GLY A 191 5.01 10.32 -15.91
C GLY A 191 5.84 9.14 -15.41
N ILE A 192 5.19 8.18 -14.74
CA ILE A 192 5.83 6.94 -14.27
C ILE A 192 6.39 6.13 -15.44
N ALA A 193 5.64 6.10 -16.55
CA ALA A 193 6.02 5.36 -17.76
C ALA A 193 7.18 5.99 -18.56
N THR A 194 7.79 7.09 -18.08
CA THR A 194 8.90 7.74 -18.80
C THR A 194 10.25 7.05 -18.54
N GLY A 195 11.15 7.14 -19.53
CA GLY A 195 12.49 6.55 -19.45
C GLY A 195 13.28 6.90 -18.17
N PRO A 196 13.35 8.18 -17.73
CA PRO A 196 14.08 8.55 -16.51
C PRO A 196 13.61 7.82 -15.25
N VAL A 197 12.29 7.68 -15.07
CA VAL A 197 11.69 6.99 -13.92
C VAL A 197 11.95 5.50 -13.99
N ILE A 198 11.69 4.87 -15.14
CA ILE A 198 11.92 3.42 -15.33
C ILE A 198 13.40 3.08 -15.09
N GLU A 199 14.32 3.91 -15.59
CA GLU A 199 15.74 3.70 -15.36
C GLU A 199 16.17 3.95 -13.91
N HIS A 200 15.52 4.87 -13.20
CA HIS A 200 15.72 5.01 -11.75
C HIS A 200 15.29 3.74 -11.01
N LEU A 201 14.07 3.24 -11.23
CA LEU A 201 13.55 2.03 -10.56
C LEU A 201 14.44 0.81 -10.81
N LYS A 202 14.87 0.60 -12.07
CA LYS A 202 15.79 -0.49 -12.44
C LYS A 202 17.16 -0.35 -11.79
N ARG A 203 17.71 0.86 -11.72
CA ARG A 203 19.01 1.12 -11.08
C ARG A 203 18.93 0.95 -9.56
N LEU A 204 17.81 1.35 -8.95
CA LEU A 204 17.54 1.11 -7.54
C LEU A 204 17.54 -0.40 -7.24
N GLY A 205 17.00 -1.20 -8.16
CA GLY A 205 16.99 -2.66 -8.08
C GLY A 205 15.74 -3.23 -7.44
N ILE A 206 14.70 -2.43 -7.28
CA ILE A 206 13.37 -2.88 -6.84
C ILE A 206 12.75 -3.80 -7.88
N THR A 207 11.77 -4.60 -7.46
CA THR A 207 11.11 -5.58 -8.35
C THR A 207 9.63 -5.30 -8.56
N THR A 208 9.02 -4.59 -7.61
CA THR A 208 7.57 -4.42 -7.53
C THR A 208 7.29 -3.02 -7.02
N VAL A 209 6.44 -2.28 -7.73
CA VAL A 209 5.91 -1.01 -7.23
C VAL A 209 4.57 -1.26 -6.56
N GLU A 210 4.37 -0.66 -5.39
CA GLU A 210 3.08 -0.61 -4.71
C GLU A 210 2.56 0.82 -4.84
N LEU A 211 1.52 1.01 -5.65
CA LEU A 211 0.93 2.32 -5.87
C LEU A 211 -0.05 2.61 -4.72
N MET A 212 0.13 3.74 -4.05
CA MET A 212 -0.90 4.33 -3.19
C MET A 212 -2.25 4.46 -3.95
N PRO A 213 -3.39 4.57 -3.26
CA PRO A 213 -4.71 4.40 -3.86
C PRO A 213 -4.92 5.11 -5.20
N VAL A 214 -5.23 4.31 -6.23
CA VAL A 214 -5.50 4.79 -7.59
C VAL A 214 -6.97 4.67 -7.99
N HIS A 215 -7.82 4.03 -7.18
CA HIS A 215 -9.27 4.09 -7.39
C HIS A 215 -9.73 5.55 -7.42
N ALA A 216 -10.76 5.89 -8.19
CA ALA A 216 -11.31 7.24 -8.17
C ALA A 216 -11.83 7.55 -6.75
N PHE A 217 -11.32 8.63 -6.17
CA PHE A 217 -11.67 9.09 -4.82
C PHE A 217 -12.18 10.54 -4.85
N VAL A 218 -12.59 11.08 -3.70
CA VAL A 218 -13.00 12.49 -3.60
C VAL A 218 -12.19 13.24 -2.55
N ASP A 219 -12.02 14.55 -2.75
CA ASP A 219 -11.51 15.43 -1.70
C ASP A 219 -12.65 15.71 -0.72
N ASP A 220 -12.47 15.36 0.56
CA ASP A 220 -13.46 15.62 1.60
C ASP A 220 -13.82 17.11 1.70
N ARG A 221 -15.11 17.40 1.92
CA ARG A 221 -15.60 18.79 2.00
C ARG A 221 -14.83 19.62 3.00
N HIS A 222 -14.53 19.06 4.18
CA HIS A 222 -13.82 19.76 5.24
C HIS A 222 -12.36 20.10 4.84
N LEU A 223 -11.71 19.27 4.02
CA LEU A 223 -10.38 19.58 3.47
C LEU A 223 -10.47 20.71 2.45
N VAL A 224 -11.43 20.63 1.53
CA VAL A 224 -11.63 21.67 0.50
C VAL A 224 -11.95 23.03 1.12
N GLU A 225 -12.79 23.08 2.15
CA GLU A 225 -13.10 24.30 2.91
C GLU A 225 -11.87 24.88 3.62
N LYS A 226 -10.92 24.03 4.01
CA LYS A 226 -9.62 24.43 4.57
C LYS A 226 -8.58 24.74 3.48
N GLY A 227 -8.90 24.62 2.20
CA GLY A 227 -7.95 24.80 1.08
C GLY A 227 -6.94 23.66 0.93
N LEU A 228 -7.24 22.50 1.52
CA LEU A 228 -6.46 21.26 1.44
C LEU A 228 -7.12 20.30 0.43
N ARG A 229 -6.48 19.16 0.17
CA ARG A 229 -6.97 18.10 -0.73
C ARG A 229 -6.70 16.75 -0.11
N ASN A 230 -7.43 15.71 -0.50
CA ASN A 230 -7.02 14.36 -0.17
C ASN A 230 -5.85 14.01 -1.10
N TYR A 231 -4.64 13.92 -0.55
CA TYR A 231 -3.45 13.62 -1.32
C TYR A 231 -3.31 12.12 -1.51
N TRP A 232 -3.32 11.34 -0.41
CA TRP A 232 -3.09 9.90 -0.44
C TRP A 232 -4.14 9.10 -1.21
N GLY A 233 -5.41 9.51 -1.15
CA GLY A 233 -6.49 8.86 -1.90
C GLY A 233 -7.25 7.74 -1.18
N TYR A 234 -7.02 7.53 0.12
CA TYR A 234 -7.77 6.57 0.96
C TYR A 234 -9.21 7.06 1.24
N ASN A 235 -9.99 7.30 0.19
CA ASN A 235 -11.38 7.70 0.28
C ASN A 235 -12.15 7.37 -1.01
N SER A 236 -12.14 6.09 -1.39
CA SER A 236 -12.63 5.62 -2.70
C SER A 236 -14.12 5.87 -2.92
N ILE A 237 -14.51 6.21 -4.15
CA ILE A 237 -15.90 6.29 -4.63
C ILE A 237 -16.15 5.47 -5.90
N GLY A 238 -15.11 5.18 -6.70
CA GLY A 238 -15.21 4.39 -7.93
C GLY A 238 -14.16 3.27 -7.96
N PHE A 239 -14.57 2.05 -7.61
CA PHE A 239 -13.66 0.90 -7.49
C PHE A 239 -13.05 0.42 -8.82
N PHE A 240 -13.67 0.73 -9.96
CA PHE A 240 -13.20 0.30 -11.28
C PHE A 240 -12.51 1.41 -12.07
N ALA A 241 -12.62 2.66 -11.62
CA ALA A 241 -12.07 3.81 -12.32
C ALA A 241 -10.69 4.17 -11.74
N PRO A 242 -9.62 4.26 -12.54
CA PRO A 242 -8.41 4.93 -12.10
C PRO A 242 -8.71 6.44 -11.89
N ASP A 243 -8.13 7.05 -10.85
CA ASP A 243 -8.36 8.46 -10.54
C ASP A 243 -7.84 9.34 -11.68
N HIS A 244 -8.71 10.22 -12.17
CA HIS A 244 -8.45 11.05 -13.34
C HIS A 244 -7.40 12.14 -13.05
N ARG A 245 -7.17 12.51 -11.79
CA ARG A 245 -6.16 13.50 -11.39
C ARG A 245 -4.75 13.03 -11.68
N TYR A 246 -4.56 11.72 -11.81
CA TYR A 246 -3.28 11.10 -12.15
C TYR A 246 -3.17 10.76 -13.64
N SER A 247 -4.11 11.18 -14.50
CA SER A 247 -4.02 10.98 -15.95
C SER A 247 -3.74 12.29 -16.69
N ALA A 248 -2.65 12.32 -17.46
CA ALA A 248 -2.32 13.45 -18.34
C ALA A 248 -3.25 13.54 -19.57
N SER A 249 -3.63 12.38 -20.12
CA SER A 249 -4.45 12.24 -21.33
C SER A 249 -5.96 12.24 -21.04
N GLY A 250 -6.34 12.00 -19.78
CA GLY A 250 -7.74 11.88 -19.36
C GLY A 250 -8.43 10.64 -19.92
N VAL A 251 -7.69 9.56 -20.24
CA VAL A 251 -8.26 8.27 -20.69
C VAL A 251 -7.65 7.09 -19.92
N VAL A 252 -8.47 6.07 -19.68
CA VAL A 252 -8.10 4.86 -18.89
C VAL A 252 -6.88 4.12 -19.47
N SER A 253 -6.67 4.18 -20.78
CA SER A 253 -5.54 3.52 -21.45
C SER A 253 -4.17 4.04 -21.02
N GLU A 254 -4.07 5.21 -20.41
CA GLU A 254 -2.81 5.72 -19.84
C GLU A 254 -2.32 4.84 -18.68
N PHE A 255 -3.22 4.42 -17.79
CA PHE A 255 -2.90 3.47 -16.73
C PHE A 255 -2.39 2.14 -17.30
N LYS A 256 -3.10 1.59 -18.29
CA LYS A 256 -2.69 0.35 -18.98
C LYS A 256 -1.31 0.49 -19.65
N THR A 257 -1.01 1.65 -20.20
CA THR A 257 0.30 1.96 -20.80
C THR A 257 1.41 1.99 -19.76
N MET A 258 1.14 2.55 -18.57
CA MET A 258 2.09 2.53 -17.45
C MET A 258 2.39 1.10 -17.00
N VAL A 259 1.36 0.28 -16.77
CA VAL A 259 1.53 -1.13 -16.38
C VAL A 259 2.34 -1.89 -17.44
N LYS A 260 1.97 -1.79 -18.71
CA LYS A 260 2.70 -2.41 -19.83
C LYS A 260 4.17 -1.99 -19.87
N THR A 261 4.46 -0.72 -19.57
CA THR A 261 5.83 -0.21 -19.56
C THR A 261 6.62 -0.78 -18.38
N LEU A 262 6.03 -0.84 -17.19
CA LEU A 262 6.65 -1.45 -16.01
C LEU A 262 6.91 -2.95 -16.22
N HIS A 263 5.95 -3.69 -16.79
CA HIS A 263 6.12 -5.09 -17.14
C HIS A 263 7.25 -5.32 -18.15
N SER A 264 7.38 -4.45 -19.16
CA SER A 264 8.50 -4.52 -20.12
C SER A 264 9.87 -4.31 -19.46
N ALA A 265 9.90 -3.63 -18.31
CA ALA A 265 11.06 -3.47 -17.44
C ALA A 265 11.20 -4.58 -16.37
N SER A 266 10.34 -5.60 -16.41
CA SER A 266 10.25 -6.69 -15.41
C SER A 266 9.91 -6.19 -13.99
N ILE A 267 9.10 -5.14 -13.89
CA ILE A 267 8.61 -4.58 -12.63
C ILE A 267 7.13 -4.90 -12.50
N GLU A 268 6.75 -5.51 -11.37
CA GLU A 268 5.35 -5.80 -11.05
C GLU A 268 4.62 -4.57 -10.51
N VAL A 269 3.29 -4.58 -10.64
CA VAL A 269 2.41 -3.52 -10.13
C VAL A 269 1.44 -4.10 -9.11
N ILE A 270 1.57 -3.65 -7.85
CA ILE A 270 0.61 -3.87 -6.77
C ILE A 270 -0.17 -2.57 -6.56
N LEU A 271 -1.48 -2.69 -6.33
CA LEU A 271 -2.32 -1.56 -5.97
C LEU A 271 -2.69 -1.60 -4.49
N ASP A 272 -2.52 -0.47 -3.80
CA ASP A 272 -3.21 -0.22 -2.56
C ASP A 272 -4.70 -0.01 -2.83
N VAL A 273 -5.55 -0.81 -2.17
CA VAL A 273 -7.00 -0.84 -2.41
C VAL A 273 -7.80 -0.66 -1.13
N VAL A 274 -8.73 0.30 -1.20
CA VAL A 274 -9.70 0.59 -0.13
C VAL A 274 -11.06 0.01 -0.51
N TYR A 275 -11.40 -1.13 0.09
CA TYR A 275 -12.72 -1.76 -0.02
C TYR A 275 -13.49 -1.76 1.29
N ASN A 276 -12.91 -1.24 2.37
CA ASN A 276 -13.49 -1.29 3.71
C ASN A 276 -14.49 -0.15 3.96
N HIS A 277 -14.28 1.04 3.40
CA HIS A 277 -15.17 2.21 3.49
C HIS A 277 -15.33 2.96 2.16
N THR A 278 -16.16 4.00 2.14
CA THR A 278 -16.33 4.90 0.99
C THR A 278 -16.28 6.38 1.38
N ALA A 279 -16.06 7.22 0.36
CA ALA A 279 -16.19 8.68 0.39
C ALA A 279 -17.56 9.26 0.76
N GLU A 280 -18.57 8.43 1.00
CA GLU A 280 -19.86 8.93 1.46
C GLU A 280 -19.93 9.11 2.98
N GLY A 281 -18.92 8.67 3.74
CA GLY A 281 -18.85 8.85 5.20
C GLY A 281 -20.08 8.34 5.96
N ASN A 282 -20.36 8.89 7.13
CA ASN A 282 -21.48 8.52 8.00
C ASN A 282 -22.82 9.15 7.56
N HIS A 283 -23.86 9.08 8.38
CA HIS A 283 -25.19 9.67 8.12
C HIS A 283 -25.17 11.17 7.75
N MET A 284 -24.17 11.93 8.19
CA MET A 284 -23.96 13.35 7.85
C MET A 284 -23.06 13.56 6.63
N GLY A 285 -22.65 12.49 5.96
CA GLY A 285 -21.90 12.54 4.71
C GLY A 285 -22.78 12.80 3.49
N PRO A 286 -22.15 12.97 2.31
CA PRO A 286 -22.83 13.26 1.06
C PRO A 286 -23.60 12.06 0.51
N THR A 287 -24.37 12.28 -0.55
CA THR A 287 -25.07 11.25 -1.32
C THR A 287 -24.61 11.34 -2.77
N LEU A 288 -23.61 10.52 -3.11
CA LEU A 288 -22.85 10.58 -4.36
C LEU A 288 -23.00 9.32 -5.22
N SER A 289 -23.20 8.15 -4.61
CA SER A 289 -23.24 6.85 -5.26
C SER A 289 -24.08 5.86 -4.42
N PHE A 290 -23.43 4.95 -3.70
CA PHE A 290 -23.99 3.81 -2.99
C PHE A 290 -25.19 4.16 -2.09
N ARG A 291 -25.10 5.23 -1.29
CA ARG A 291 -26.16 5.68 -0.38
C ARG A 291 -27.45 6.00 -1.11
N GLY A 292 -27.34 6.63 -2.27
CA GLY A 292 -28.50 7.00 -3.07
C GLY A 292 -29.05 5.83 -3.88
N ILE A 293 -28.20 4.84 -4.21
CA ILE A 293 -28.58 3.66 -5.00
C ILE A 293 -29.25 2.60 -4.14
N ASP A 294 -28.62 2.22 -3.02
CA ASP A 294 -29.18 1.26 -2.07
C ASP A 294 -28.43 1.27 -0.74
N ASN A 295 -28.73 2.24 0.13
CA ASN A 295 -28.00 2.43 1.38
C ASN A 295 -27.97 1.19 2.30
N ALA A 296 -29.10 0.49 2.41
CA ALA A 296 -29.25 -0.64 3.33
C ALA A 296 -28.51 -1.90 2.84
N ALA A 297 -28.34 -2.05 1.52
CA ALA A 297 -27.57 -3.13 0.94
C ALA A 297 -26.06 -2.86 1.03
N TYR A 298 -25.61 -1.64 0.68
CA TYR A 298 -24.18 -1.34 0.54
C TYR A 298 -23.44 -1.13 1.86
N TYR A 299 -24.10 -0.59 2.89
CA TYR A 299 -23.43 -0.22 4.14
C TYR A 299 -23.88 -1.06 5.32
N ARG A 300 -22.96 -1.28 6.26
CA ARG A 300 -23.28 -1.85 7.56
C ARG A 300 -23.99 -0.80 8.41
N LEU A 301 -25.26 -1.07 8.69
CA LEU A 301 -26.08 -0.23 9.55
C LEU A 301 -26.09 -0.78 10.99
N MET A 302 -26.25 0.09 11.98
CA MET A 302 -26.39 -0.33 13.37
C MET A 302 -27.68 -1.16 13.52
N PRO A 303 -27.67 -2.36 14.14
CA PRO A 303 -28.82 -3.26 14.13
C PRO A 303 -30.01 -2.70 14.90
N ASP A 304 -29.74 -1.99 16.00
CA ASP A 304 -30.75 -1.39 16.87
C ASP A 304 -31.22 0.00 16.39
N ASP A 305 -30.41 0.69 15.56
CA ASP A 305 -30.77 1.98 14.98
C ASP A 305 -30.20 2.11 13.55
N PRO A 306 -30.92 1.56 12.55
CA PRO A 306 -30.45 1.52 11.15
C PRO A 306 -30.27 2.91 10.51
N ARG A 307 -30.62 4.00 11.21
CA ARG A 307 -30.22 5.35 10.81
C ARG A 307 -28.72 5.52 10.78
N PHE A 308 -28.01 4.90 11.71
CA PHE A 308 -26.58 5.06 11.89
C PHE A 308 -25.78 3.91 11.26
N TYR A 309 -24.50 4.19 11.02
CA TYR A 309 -23.58 3.31 10.33
C TYR A 309 -22.65 2.67 11.37
N MET A 310 -22.33 1.39 11.18
CA MET A 310 -21.18 0.80 11.87
C MET A 310 -19.91 1.36 11.25
N ASP A 311 -18.95 1.74 12.09
CA ASP A 311 -17.68 2.31 11.66
C ASP A 311 -16.52 1.57 12.33
N PHE A 312 -15.96 0.59 11.62
CA PHE A 312 -14.75 -0.11 12.03
C PHE A 312 -13.47 0.51 11.44
N THR A 313 -13.61 1.51 10.56
CA THR A 313 -12.51 2.09 9.77
C THR A 313 -12.09 3.46 10.28
N GLY A 314 -12.95 4.13 11.04
CA GLY A 314 -12.76 5.51 11.49
C GLY A 314 -13.12 6.55 10.43
N CYS A 315 -13.68 6.12 9.29
CA CYS A 315 -14.01 6.99 8.15
C CYS A 315 -15.52 7.28 8.05
N GLY A 316 -16.31 6.82 9.04
CA GLY A 316 -17.73 7.08 9.18
C GLY A 316 -18.65 5.98 8.63
N ASN A 317 -18.16 5.03 7.85
CA ASN A 317 -18.93 3.88 7.38
C ASN A 317 -18.06 2.63 7.19
N THR A 318 -18.71 1.48 7.07
CA THR A 318 -18.09 0.23 6.63
C THR A 318 -18.97 -0.43 5.57
N LEU A 319 -18.37 -0.91 4.48
CA LEU A 319 -19.05 -1.66 3.42
C LEU A 319 -19.60 -3.00 3.93
N ASN A 320 -20.79 -3.38 3.46
CA ASN A 320 -21.48 -4.58 3.92
C ASN A 320 -21.07 -5.83 3.13
N LEU A 321 -19.97 -6.46 3.52
CA LEU A 321 -19.47 -7.67 2.86
C LEU A 321 -20.29 -8.94 3.13
N GLN A 322 -21.27 -8.89 4.05
CA GLN A 322 -22.25 -9.98 4.19
C GLN A 322 -23.25 -9.98 3.03
N HIS A 323 -23.43 -8.83 2.35
CA HIS A 323 -24.39 -8.73 1.27
C HIS A 323 -23.79 -9.32 -0.02
N PRO A 324 -24.42 -10.34 -0.64
CA PRO A 324 -23.82 -11.04 -1.79
C PRO A 324 -23.48 -10.13 -2.98
N ARG A 325 -24.23 -9.05 -3.20
CA ARG A 325 -23.98 -8.09 -4.29
C ARG A 325 -22.84 -7.12 -4.01
N VAL A 326 -22.59 -6.80 -2.75
CA VAL A 326 -21.44 -5.98 -2.34
C VAL A 326 -20.18 -6.81 -2.42
N LEU A 327 -20.26 -8.06 -1.98
CA LEU A 327 -19.18 -9.03 -2.14
C LEU A 327 -18.87 -9.26 -3.64
N GLN A 328 -19.89 -9.45 -4.47
CA GLN A 328 -19.74 -9.55 -5.92
C GLN A 328 -19.08 -8.30 -6.53
N LEU A 329 -19.48 -7.08 -6.12
CA LEU A 329 -18.86 -5.82 -6.56
C LEU A 329 -17.34 -5.82 -6.36
N ILE A 330 -16.89 -6.23 -5.17
CA ILE A 330 -15.46 -6.23 -4.84
C ILE A 330 -14.72 -7.33 -5.61
N MET A 331 -15.29 -8.52 -5.72
CA MET A 331 -14.69 -9.61 -6.50
C MET A 331 -14.58 -9.24 -7.98
N ASP A 332 -15.61 -8.61 -8.55
CA ASP A 332 -15.59 -8.15 -9.94
C ASP A 332 -14.60 -7.00 -10.13
N SER A 333 -14.44 -6.11 -9.15
CA SER A 333 -13.42 -5.05 -9.17
C SER A 333 -12.01 -5.63 -9.17
N LEU A 334 -11.71 -6.53 -8.23
CA LEU A 334 -10.41 -7.20 -8.18
C LEU A 334 -10.12 -7.94 -9.49
N ARG A 335 -11.08 -8.69 -10.04
CA ARG A 335 -10.91 -9.37 -11.33
C ARG A 335 -10.69 -8.40 -12.48
N TYR A 336 -11.38 -7.28 -12.50
CA TYR A 336 -11.19 -6.24 -13.52
C TYR A 336 -9.76 -5.67 -13.48
N TRP A 337 -9.24 -5.34 -12.29
CA TRP A 337 -7.87 -4.85 -12.17
C TRP A 337 -6.82 -5.89 -12.61
N VAL A 338 -7.06 -7.18 -12.35
CA VAL A 338 -6.15 -8.25 -12.82
C VAL A 338 -6.28 -8.50 -14.32
N LEU A 339 -7.50 -8.71 -14.83
CA LEU A 339 -7.74 -9.16 -16.21
C LEU A 339 -7.68 -8.04 -17.24
N ASP A 340 -8.27 -6.88 -16.94
CA ASP A 340 -8.37 -5.77 -17.88
C ASP A 340 -7.22 -4.77 -17.75
N MET A 341 -6.66 -4.63 -16.54
CA MET A 341 -5.62 -3.65 -16.20
C MET A 341 -4.25 -4.27 -15.92
N HIS A 342 -4.16 -5.61 -15.89
CA HIS A 342 -2.93 -6.41 -15.70
C HIS A 342 -2.19 -6.14 -14.37
N VAL A 343 -2.90 -5.80 -13.31
CA VAL A 343 -2.33 -5.66 -11.95
C VAL A 343 -1.87 -7.04 -11.42
N ASP A 344 -0.71 -7.09 -10.78
CA ASP A 344 -0.07 -8.34 -10.29
C ASP A 344 -0.45 -8.70 -8.85
N GLY A 345 -1.10 -7.78 -8.12
CA GLY A 345 -1.54 -8.00 -6.76
C GLY A 345 -2.11 -6.76 -6.08
N PHE A 346 -2.49 -6.93 -4.82
CA PHE A 346 -3.18 -5.90 -4.05
C PHE A 346 -2.63 -5.83 -2.63
N ARG A 347 -2.47 -4.62 -2.10
CA ARG A 347 -2.35 -4.35 -0.66
C ARG A 347 -3.69 -3.81 -0.18
N PHE A 348 -4.31 -4.52 0.75
CA PHE A 348 -5.64 -4.18 1.27
C PHE A 348 -5.49 -3.33 2.53
N ASP A 349 -5.93 -2.08 2.42
CA ASP A 349 -6.10 -1.15 3.53
C ASP A 349 -7.11 -1.68 4.55
N LEU A 350 -6.79 -1.54 5.84
CA LEU A 350 -7.59 -1.98 6.99
C LEU A 350 -8.28 -3.34 6.74
N ALA A 351 -7.50 -4.33 6.31
CA ALA A 351 -8.04 -5.57 5.76
C ALA A 351 -8.88 -6.37 6.77
N SER A 352 -8.64 -6.19 8.07
CA SER A 352 -9.47 -6.79 9.14
C SER A 352 -10.94 -6.39 9.04
N ALA A 353 -11.24 -5.16 8.59
CA ALA A 353 -12.62 -4.70 8.43
C ALA A 353 -13.36 -5.50 7.34
N LEU A 354 -12.63 -6.06 6.37
CA LEU A 354 -13.19 -6.91 5.32
C LEU A 354 -13.54 -8.33 5.82
N ALA A 355 -12.99 -8.74 6.96
CA ALA A 355 -13.16 -10.06 7.53
C ALA A 355 -14.20 -10.11 8.66
N ARG A 356 -14.86 -8.98 8.95
CA ARG A 356 -15.91 -8.93 9.96
C ARG A 356 -17.19 -9.54 9.41
N GLU A 357 -17.76 -10.54 10.08
CA GLU A 357 -19.12 -11.06 9.77
C GLU A 357 -20.16 -10.67 10.83
N LEU A 358 -19.79 -10.33 12.05
CA LEU A 358 -20.69 -9.74 13.06
C LEU A 358 -19.92 -8.66 13.82
N HIS A 359 -19.48 -8.96 15.05
CA HIS A 359 -18.56 -8.18 15.86
C HIS A 359 -17.15 -8.78 15.90
N GLU A 360 -16.99 -10.04 15.50
CA GLU A 360 -15.72 -10.76 15.51
C GLU A 360 -15.12 -10.84 14.09
N VAL A 361 -13.79 -10.90 14.03
CA VAL A 361 -13.06 -11.21 12.81
C VAL A 361 -13.00 -12.73 12.68
N ASP A 362 -13.72 -13.29 11.71
CA ASP A 362 -13.66 -14.73 11.42
C ASP A 362 -12.67 -14.97 10.28
N ARG A 363 -11.66 -15.82 10.53
CA ARG A 363 -10.67 -16.24 9.53
C ARG A 363 -11.30 -17.00 8.36
N LEU A 364 -12.55 -17.44 8.48
CA LEU A 364 -13.33 -18.18 7.48
C LEU A 364 -14.52 -17.36 6.92
N GLY A 365 -14.44 -16.03 6.95
CA GLY A 365 -15.47 -15.20 6.34
C GLY A 365 -15.65 -15.46 4.84
N ALA A 366 -16.87 -15.31 4.33
CA ALA A 366 -17.22 -15.57 2.92
C ALA A 366 -16.29 -14.85 1.92
N PHE A 367 -15.77 -13.68 2.31
CA PHE A 367 -14.78 -12.93 1.54
C PHE A 367 -13.50 -13.73 1.25
N PHE A 368 -12.90 -14.34 2.27
CA PHE A 368 -11.65 -15.08 2.12
C PHE A 368 -11.85 -16.38 1.35
N ASP A 369 -12.95 -17.08 1.58
CA ASP A 369 -13.27 -18.33 0.88
C ASP A 369 -13.45 -18.09 -0.62
N ILE A 370 -14.21 -17.05 -0.99
CA ILE A 370 -14.44 -16.71 -2.40
C ILE A 370 -13.13 -16.29 -3.07
N LEU A 371 -12.31 -15.47 -2.42
CA LEU A 371 -11.05 -15.01 -2.98
C LEU A 371 -10.07 -16.18 -3.16
N ARG A 372 -10.00 -17.08 -2.18
CA ARG A 372 -9.11 -18.25 -2.23
C ARG A 372 -9.49 -19.26 -3.31
N GLN A 373 -10.78 -19.49 -3.54
CA GLN A 373 -11.24 -20.42 -4.58
C GLN A 373 -11.21 -19.80 -5.99
N ASP A 374 -11.15 -18.47 -6.10
CA ASP A 374 -11.25 -17.78 -7.38
C ASP A 374 -10.04 -18.11 -8.28
N PRO A 375 -10.25 -18.58 -9.52
CA PRO A 375 -9.17 -19.02 -10.39
C PRO A 375 -8.25 -17.88 -10.89
N VAL A 376 -8.70 -16.63 -10.79
CA VAL A 376 -7.91 -15.45 -11.16
C VAL A 376 -7.24 -14.87 -9.91
N LEU A 377 -8.02 -14.60 -8.86
CA LEU A 377 -7.53 -13.90 -7.67
C LEU A 377 -6.60 -14.76 -6.80
N SER A 378 -6.74 -16.09 -6.84
CA SER A 378 -5.80 -17.00 -6.16
C SER A 378 -4.40 -17.02 -6.77
N GLN A 379 -4.21 -16.42 -7.95
CA GLN A 379 -2.95 -16.43 -8.69
C GLN A 379 -2.13 -15.13 -8.51
N VAL A 380 -2.70 -14.11 -7.86
CA VAL A 380 -2.06 -12.80 -7.66
C VAL A 380 -1.54 -12.64 -6.23
N LYS A 381 -0.74 -11.59 -6.00
CA LYS A 381 -0.21 -11.29 -4.66
C LYS A 381 -1.27 -10.59 -3.81
N LEU A 382 -1.40 -11.02 -2.56
CA LEU A 382 -2.36 -10.46 -1.61
C LEU A 382 -1.59 -10.06 -0.36
N ILE A 383 -1.57 -8.76 -0.09
CA ILE A 383 -0.95 -8.16 1.08
C ILE A 383 -2.06 -7.53 1.92
N ALA A 384 -2.05 -7.74 3.23
CA ALA A 384 -3.01 -7.14 4.14
C ALA A 384 -2.34 -6.12 5.05
N GLU A 385 -3.05 -5.05 5.38
CA GLU A 385 -2.92 -4.36 6.64
C GLU A 385 -3.75 -5.13 7.70
N PRO A 386 -3.11 -5.90 8.59
CA PRO A 386 -3.81 -6.88 9.41
C PRO A 386 -4.40 -6.27 10.69
N TRP A 387 -4.92 -5.04 10.61
CA TRP A 387 -5.65 -4.41 11.71
C TRP A 387 -6.77 -3.50 11.22
N ASP A 388 -7.72 -3.19 12.11
CA ASP A 388 -8.69 -2.11 11.97
C ASP A 388 -8.90 -1.42 13.33
N LEU A 389 -9.73 -0.37 13.37
CA LEU A 389 -9.99 0.40 14.59
C LEU A 389 -11.06 -0.22 15.49
N GLY A 390 -11.74 -1.26 15.02
CA GLY A 390 -12.78 -1.94 15.77
C GLY A 390 -12.21 -2.81 16.91
N GLU A 391 -13.04 -3.11 17.90
CA GLU A 391 -12.68 -4.07 18.95
C GLU A 391 -12.29 -5.43 18.32
N GLY A 392 -11.19 -6.01 18.79
CA GLY A 392 -10.61 -7.23 18.22
C GLY A 392 -10.02 -7.08 16.82
N GLY A 393 -9.79 -5.84 16.34
CA GLY A 393 -9.31 -5.54 15.00
C GLY A 393 -7.88 -5.99 14.71
N TYR A 394 -7.03 -6.13 15.72
CA TYR A 394 -5.63 -6.55 15.56
C TYR A 394 -5.49 -8.04 15.23
N GLN A 395 -5.09 -8.35 14.00
CA GLN A 395 -5.11 -9.68 13.39
C GLN A 395 -3.77 -10.08 12.78
N VAL A 396 -2.66 -9.49 13.24
CA VAL A 396 -1.31 -9.86 12.81
C VAL A 396 -1.07 -11.35 13.05
N GLY A 397 -0.63 -12.06 12.01
CA GLY A 397 -0.42 -13.51 12.02
C GLY A 397 -1.69 -14.33 11.79
N ASN A 398 -2.86 -13.69 11.70
CA ASN A 398 -4.15 -14.39 11.66
C ASN A 398 -4.76 -14.52 10.26
N PHE A 399 -4.21 -13.88 9.23
CA PHE A 399 -4.74 -14.00 7.87
C PHE A 399 -4.52 -15.42 7.29
N PRO A 400 -5.38 -15.85 6.35
CA PRO A 400 -5.30 -17.19 5.78
C PRO A 400 -4.05 -17.39 4.91
N ILE A 401 -3.72 -18.66 4.65
CA ILE A 401 -2.65 -19.04 3.73
C ILE A 401 -2.92 -18.41 2.35
N GLY A 402 -1.87 -17.86 1.73
CA GLY A 402 -1.94 -17.12 0.47
C GLY A 402 -1.76 -15.61 0.65
N TRP A 403 -1.92 -15.12 1.89
CA TRP A 403 -1.72 -13.72 2.25
C TRP A 403 -0.36 -13.47 2.89
N ALA A 404 0.25 -12.35 2.50
CA ALA A 404 1.29 -11.68 3.26
C ALA A 404 0.68 -10.51 4.04
N GLU A 405 1.38 -10.04 5.06
CA GLU A 405 0.90 -9.04 6.00
C GLU A 405 1.98 -7.98 6.24
N TRP A 406 1.59 -6.72 6.31
CA TRP A 406 2.42 -5.67 6.89
C TRP A 406 2.76 -6.01 8.34
N ASN A 407 4.06 -6.08 8.64
CA ASN A 407 4.55 -6.44 9.97
C ASN A 407 4.91 -5.18 10.79
N ASP A 408 3.94 -4.62 11.50
CA ASP A 408 4.14 -3.49 12.41
C ASP A 408 5.05 -3.84 13.60
N ARG A 409 5.01 -5.08 14.10
CA ARG A 409 5.95 -5.55 15.13
C ARG A 409 7.40 -5.51 14.64
N TYR A 410 7.65 -5.80 13.37
CA TYR A 410 8.97 -5.62 12.76
C TYR A 410 9.35 -4.13 12.78
N ARG A 411 8.49 -3.26 12.26
CA ARG A 411 8.70 -1.80 12.20
C ARG A 411 9.07 -1.25 13.57
N ASP A 412 8.25 -1.52 14.58
CA ASP A 412 8.38 -0.95 15.92
C ASP A 412 9.63 -1.47 16.63
N THR A 413 9.91 -2.78 16.53
CA THR A 413 11.11 -3.37 17.14
C THR A 413 12.38 -2.82 16.52
N VAL A 414 12.46 -2.72 15.19
CA VAL A 414 13.65 -2.23 14.50
C VAL A 414 13.89 -0.75 14.80
N ARG A 415 12.82 0.06 14.85
CA ARG A 415 12.90 1.47 15.26
C ARG A 415 13.41 1.60 16.71
N ALA A 416 12.80 0.88 17.65
CA ALA A 416 13.16 0.93 19.06
C ALA A 416 14.60 0.42 19.32
N TYR A 417 15.03 -0.64 18.60
CA TYR A 417 16.38 -1.15 18.67
C TYR A 417 17.42 -0.09 18.29
N TRP A 418 17.27 0.56 17.12
CA TRP A 418 18.24 1.55 16.64
C TRP A 418 18.16 2.90 17.37
N LYS A 419 16.98 3.25 17.92
CA LYS A 419 16.83 4.33 18.90
C LYS A 419 17.74 4.09 20.12
N GLY A 420 17.95 2.84 20.50
CA GLY A 420 18.87 2.40 21.55
C GLY A 420 18.16 1.91 22.82
N ASP A 421 16.90 1.50 22.69
CA ASP A 421 16.13 0.94 23.80
C ASP A 421 16.71 -0.43 24.20
N GLY A 422 16.71 -0.72 25.50
CA GLY A 422 17.27 -1.97 26.06
C GLY A 422 16.26 -3.12 26.04
N GLY A 423 16.73 -4.36 26.17
CA GLY A 423 15.88 -5.56 26.32
C GLY A 423 15.21 -6.05 25.03
N LEU A 424 15.67 -5.58 23.86
CA LEU A 424 15.02 -5.87 22.58
C LEU A 424 15.69 -6.98 21.76
N ILE A 425 16.84 -7.50 22.20
CA ILE A 425 17.67 -8.40 21.37
C ILE A 425 16.94 -9.68 20.93
N GLY A 426 16.12 -10.29 21.80
CA GLY A 426 15.34 -11.49 21.45
C GLY A 426 14.21 -11.20 20.45
N GLU A 427 13.45 -10.13 20.67
CA GLU A 427 12.41 -9.70 19.74
C GLU A 427 13.03 -9.30 18.39
N PHE A 428 14.13 -8.53 18.41
CA PHE A 428 14.88 -8.11 17.23
C PHE A 428 15.42 -9.30 16.44
N ALA A 429 16.04 -10.29 17.10
CA ALA A 429 16.48 -11.53 16.46
C ALA A 429 15.33 -12.28 15.79
N THR A 430 14.16 -12.30 16.42
CA THR A 430 12.94 -12.92 15.85
C THR A 430 12.43 -12.15 14.63
N ARG A 431 12.50 -10.81 14.65
CA ARG A 431 12.13 -9.95 13.50
C ARG A 431 13.09 -10.15 12.33
N LEU A 432 14.40 -10.18 12.57
CA LEU A 432 15.43 -10.41 11.55
C LEU A 432 15.28 -11.76 10.83
N THR A 433 14.75 -12.76 11.54
CA THR A 433 14.63 -14.15 11.04
C THR A 433 13.25 -14.47 10.44
N GLY A 434 12.47 -13.44 10.12
CA GLY A 434 11.22 -13.54 9.37
C GLY A 434 9.97 -13.72 10.21
N SER A 435 10.05 -13.46 11.52
CA SER A 435 8.91 -13.51 12.46
C SER A 435 8.18 -14.85 12.46
N SER A 436 8.91 -15.94 12.67
CA SER A 436 8.33 -17.30 12.73
C SER A 436 7.25 -17.44 13.82
N ASP A 437 7.37 -16.71 14.94
CA ASP A 437 6.36 -16.64 15.99
C ASP A 437 4.98 -16.20 15.47
N LEU A 438 4.95 -15.30 14.49
CA LEU A 438 3.72 -14.80 13.87
C LEU A 438 3.20 -15.71 12.76
N TYR A 439 4.07 -16.32 11.97
CA TYR A 439 3.64 -16.91 10.69
C TYR A 439 3.83 -18.42 10.59
N GLU A 440 4.80 -19.01 11.28
CA GLU A 440 5.15 -20.43 11.11
C GLU A 440 4.02 -21.37 11.54
N HIS A 441 3.32 -21.04 12.62
CA HIS A 441 2.22 -21.85 13.16
C HIS A 441 1.05 -22.01 12.16
N SER A 442 0.90 -21.07 11.22
CA SER A 442 -0.12 -21.09 10.16
C SER A 442 0.35 -21.80 8.87
N SER A 443 1.49 -22.49 8.92
CA SER A 443 2.18 -23.10 7.76
C SER A 443 2.67 -22.10 6.69
N ARG A 444 2.50 -20.80 6.94
CA ARG A 444 3.10 -19.74 6.12
C ARG A 444 4.61 -19.73 6.30
N LYS A 445 5.30 -19.07 5.37
CA LYS A 445 6.76 -19.01 5.27
C LYS A 445 7.25 -17.58 5.51
N PRO A 446 8.56 -17.29 5.53
CA PRO A 446 9.06 -15.93 5.77
C PRO A 446 8.42 -14.87 4.87
N TYR A 447 8.03 -15.23 3.65
CA TYR A 447 7.39 -14.28 2.73
C TYR A 447 6.10 -13.65 3.26
N ALA A 448 5.43 -14.29 4.23
CA ALA A 448 4.20 -13.73 4.80
C ALA A 448 4.46 -12.44 5.60
N SER A 449 5.71 -12.19 5.99
CA SER A 449 6.14 -10.95 6.62
C SER A 449 6.56 -9.93 5.56
N ILE A 450 5.74 -8.90 5.35
CA ILE A 450 6.18 -7.67 4.68
C ILE A 450 6.86 -6.80 5.73
N ASN A 451 8.19 -6.79 5.71
CA ASN A 451 9.01 -6.01 6.62
C ASN A 451 9.11 -4.58 6.08
N PHE A 452 8.92 -3.60 6.95
CA PHE A 452 9.11 -2.20 6.62
C PHE A 452 9.56 -1.43 7.85
N VAL A 453 10.34 -0.37 7.64
CA VAL A 453 10.71 0.57 8.71
C VAL A 453 9.87 1.84 8.62
N THR A 454 9.44 2.20 7.43
CA THR A 454 8.74 3.42 7.06
C THR A 454 7.72 3.08 5.98
N ALA A 455 6.63 3.82 5.95
CA ALA A 455 5.55 3.73 4.98
C ALA A 455 4.95 5.14 4.84
N HIS A 456 3.93 5.29 3.99
CA HIS A 456 3.20 6.55 3.89
C HIS A 456 2.64 7.03 5.23
N ASP A 457 2.25 6.09 6.11
CA ASP A 457 1.85 6.35 7.49
C ASP A 457 3.06 6.59 8.42
N GLY A 458 3.05 7.73 9.11
CA GLY A 458 4.09 8.12 10.04
C GLY A 458 5.21 8.91 9.36
N PHE A 459 6.40 8.86 9.97
CA PHE A 459 7.57 9.56 9.44
C PHE A 459 8.19 8.85 8.23
N THR A 460 8.73 9.66 7.31
CA THR A 460 9.80 9.25 6.39
C THR A 460 11.05 8.81 7.14
N LEU A 461 12.00 8.14 6.47
CA LEU A 461 13.24 7.69 7.11
C LEU A 461 14.09 8.85 7.61
N ARG A 462 14.13 9.97 6.86
CA ARG A 462 14.85 11.17 7.28
C ARG A 462 14.22 11.79 8.52
N ASP A 463 12.89 11.84 8.58
CA ASP A 463 12.19 12.46 9.71
C ASP A 463 12.23 11.58 10.96
N LEU A 464 12.21 10.25 10.79
CA LEU A 464 12.36 9.27 11.87
C LEU A 464 13.65 9.47 12.68
N VAL A 465 14.72 9.98 12.05
CA VAL A 465 16.01 10.28 12.70
C VAL A 465 16.20 11.77 12.98
N SER A 466 15.20 12.61 12.69
CA SER A 466 15.32 14.07 12.80
C SER A 466 14.29 14.72 13.73
N TYR A 467 13.24 14.01 14.13
CA TYR A 467 12.14 14.55 14.95
C TYR A 467 11.76 13.60 16.08
N ASN A 468 11.47 14.15 17.26
CA ASN A 468 10.89 13.41 18.39
C ASN A 468 9.38 13.62 18.50
N GLY A 469 8.89 14.80 18.12
CA GLY A 469 7.46 15.10 18.05
C GLY A 469 6.98 15.20 16.61
N LYS A 470 5.68 15.02 16.40
CA LYS A 470 5.02 15.29 15.12
C LYS A 470 4.76 16.78 14.93
N HIS A 471 4.85 17.25 13.69
CA HIS A 471 4.67 18.64 13.23
C HIS A 471 3.65 18.66 12.09
N ASN A 472 2.40 18.32 12.43
CA ASN A 472 1.27 18.18 11.52
C ASN A 472 0.46 19.49 11.40
N GLU A 473 0.98 20.63 11.83
CA GLU A 473 0.26 21.92 11.83
C GLU A 473 -0.24 22.31 10.44
N ALA A 474 0.47 21.89 9.39
CA ALA A 474 0.08 22.09 8.00
C ALA A 474 -1.30 21.47 7.66
N ASN A 475 -1.73 20.44 8.40
CA ASN A 475 -3.00 19.75 8.22
C ASN A 475 -4.18 20.55 8.81
N ARG A 476 -3.91 21.60 9.60
CA ARG A 476 -4.93 22.49 10.20
C ARG A 476 -5.92 21.76 11.11
N GLU A 477 -5.38 20.88 11.95
CA GLU A 477 -6.13 20.14 12.98
C GLU A 477 -5.55 20.35 14.39
N ASP A 478 -4.76 21.42 14.55
CA ASP A 478 -4.04 21.78 15.79
C ASP A 478 -3.08 20.68 16.26
N ASN A 479 -2.41 20.03 15.29
CA ASN A 479 -1.45 18.94 15.52
C ASN A 479 -2.05 17.72 16.26
N ARG A 480 -3.38 17.55 16.23
CA ARG A 480 -4.07 16.44 16.91
C ARG A 480 -4.07 15.14 16.12
N ASP A 481 -3.96 15.23 14.80
CA ASP A 481 -3.93 14.10 13.89
C ASP A 481 -2.55 13.42 13.85
N GLY A 482 -2.49 12.18 13.36
CA GLY A 482 -1.27 11.37 13.33
C GLY A 482 -0.90 10.70 14.66
N ASN A 483 -0.01 9.71 14.60
CA ASN A 483 0.42 8.92 15.76
C ASN A 483 1.40 9.72 16.66
N ASP A 484 1.22 9.66 17.99
CA ASP A 484 2.13 10.30 18.96
C ASP A 484 3.33 9.41 19.32
N ASN A 485 3.27 8.11 19.08
CA ASN A 485 4.36 7.17 19.33
C ASN A 485 5.04 6.73 18.04
N ASN A 486 6.05 7.48 17.60
CA ASN A 486 6.77 7.21 16.36
C ASN A 486 8.00 6.30 16.52
N LEU A 487 8.44 6.07 17.77
CA LEU A 487 9.71 5.40 18.09
C LEU A 487 10.91 6.04 17.36
N SER A 488 10.88 7.37 17.23
CA SER A 488 11.89 8.18 16.56
C SER A 488 12.94 8.73 17.52
N TRP A 489 14.05 9.25 16.99
CA TRP A 489 15.06 9.94 17.78
C TRP A 489 15.77 11.03 16.96
N ASN A 490 15.72 12.27 17.45
CA ASN A 490 16.24 13.44 16.73
C ASN A 490 17.76 13.68 16.91
N TYR A 491 18.42 12.91 17.77
CA TYR A 491 19.85 12.98 18.09
C TYR A 491 20.34 14.31 18.67
N GLY A 492 19.43 15.11 19.26
CA GLY A 492 19.74 16.33 20.00
C GLY A 492 19.28 17.63 19.35
N ALA A 493 18.72 17.59 18.14
CA ALA A 493 18.15 18.76 17.46
C ALA A 493 16.81 18.39 16.84
N GLU A 494 15.74 19.17 17.03
CA GLU A 494 14.46 18.92 16.38
C GLU A 494 14.48 19.52 14.96
N GLY A 495 14.36 18.68 13.94
CA GLY A 495 14.43 19.09 12.53
C GLY A 495 15.84 19.33 11.99
N PRO A 496 15.99 20.15 10.92
CA PRO A 496 17.28 20.44 10.28
C PRO A 496 18.29 21.07 11.25
N THR A 497 19.57 20.75 11.07
CA THR A 497 20.67 21.29 11.90
C THR A 497 21.97 21.37 11.11
N ASP A 498 22.83 22.33 11.46
CA ASP A 498 24.19 22.47 10.91
C ASP A 498 25.23 21.71 11.74
N ASN A 499 24.83 21.04 12.83
CA ASN A 499 25.76 20.28 13.67
C ASN A 499 26.25 19.02 12.94
N PRO A 500 27.56 18.94 12.57
CA PRO A 500 28.08 17.83 11.77
C PRO A 500 28.04 16.49 12.51
N ASP A 501 28.16 16.49 13.84
CA ASP A 501 28.13 15.25 14.64
C ASP A 501 26.73 14.63 14.62
N ILE A 502 25.69 15.48 14.74
CA ILE A 502 24.28 15.06 14.66
C ILE A 502 23.99 14.52 13.25
N ASN A 503 24.36 15.27 12.21
CA ASN A 503 24.10 14.86 10.82
C ASN A 503 24.84 13.56 10.45
N THR A 504 26.08 13.39 10.91
CA THR A 504 26.83 12.14 10.73
C THR A 504 26.14 10.96 11.41
N GLN A 505 25.61 11.15 12.63
CA GLN A 505 24.84 10.13 13.31
C GLN A 505 23.54 9.79 12.60
N ARG A 506 22.77 10.80 12.18
CA ARG A 506 21.53 10.60 11.39
C ARG A 506 21.79 9.85 10.10
N ALA A 507 22.82 10.23 9.35
CA ALA A 507 23.24 9.54 8.13
C ALA A 507 23.60 8.07 8.38
N ARG A 508 24.26 7.77 9.52
CA ARG A 508 24.54 6.40 9.96
C ARG A 508 23.26 5.63 10.30
N GLN A 509 22.32 6.25 11.00
CA GLN A 509 21.05 5.60 11.35
C GLN A 509 20.17 5.29 10.15
N LYS A 510 20.08 6.19 9.16
CA LYS A 510 19.40 5.91 7.88
C LYS A 510 19.95 4.61 7.27
N ARG A 511 21.28 4.49 7.20
CA ARG A 511 21.97 3.30 6.66
C ARG A 511 21.76 2.05 7.51
N ASN A 512 21.77 2.16 8.83
CA ASN A 512 21.48 1.04 9.75
C ASN A 512 20.09 0.47 9.53
N LEU A 513 19.08 1.34 9.49
CA LEU A 513 17.68 0.97 9.32
C LEU A 513 17.46 0.30 7.95
N LEU A 514 18.00 0.88 6.88
CA LEU A 514 17.92 0.33 5.52
C LEU A 514 18.66 -1.01 5.37
N ALA A 515 19.86 -1.13 5.93
CA ALA A 515 20.62 -2.38 5.91
C ALA A 515 19.92 -3.48 6.71
N THR A 516 19.38 -3.14 7.88
CA THR A 516 18.60 -4.07 8.72
C THR A 516 17.39 -4.58 7.95
N LEU A 517 16.62 -3.67 7.32
CA LEU A 517 15.48 -4.01 6.48
C LEU A 517 15.83 -4.99 5.36
N LEU A 518 16.86 -4.67 4.58
CA LEU A 518 17.19 -5.42 3.37
C LEU A 518 17.95 -6.73 3.64
N PHE A 519 18.57 -6.90 4.82
CA PHE A 519 19.19 -8.17 5.21
C PHE A 519 18.32 -9.06 6.10
N SER A 520 17.16 -8.57 6.53
CA SER A 520 16.18 -9.40 7.25
C SER A 520 15.52 -10.42 6.33
N GLN A 521 15.17 -11.59 6.88
CA GLN A 521 14.32 -12.56 6.20
C GLN A 521 12.89 -12.03 6.11
N GLY A 522 12.20 -12.38 5.02
CA GLY A 522 10.90 -11.82 4.67
C GLY A 522 10.98 -10.95 3.41
N VAL A 523 9.93 -10.20 3.13
CA VAL A 523 9.85 -9.32 1.96
C VAL A 523 10.06 -7.87 2.41
N PRO A 524 11.15 -7.19 2.02
CA PRO A 524 11.34 -5.80 2.36
C PRO A 524 10.46 -4.88 1.51
N MET A 525 9.86 -3.89 2.16
CA MET A 525 9.17 -2.77 1.54
C MET A 525 9.91 -1.46 1.86
N LEU A 526 10.23 -0.70 0.81
CA LEU A 526 10.84 0.62 0.86
C LEU A 526 9.78 1.68 0.55
N LEU A 527 9.76 2.75 1.35
CA LEU A 527 8.99 3.95 1.05
C LEU A 527 9.75 4.79 0.02
N ALA A 528 9.07 5.17 -1.07
CA ALA A 528 9.67 5.99 -2.11
C ALA A 528 10.16 7.34 -1.58
N GLY A 529 11.43 7.65 -1.87
CA GLY A 529 12.09 8.87 -1.42
C GLY A 529 12.98 8.68 -0.20
N ASP A 530 12.87 7.58 0.54
CA ASP A 530 13.79 7.30 1.65
C ASP A 530 15.24 7.13 1.17
N GLU A 531 15.42 6.56 -0.02
CA GLU A 531 16.71 6.46 -0.70
C GLU A 531 17.23 7.81 -1.22
N LEU A 532 16.35 8.81 -1.31
CA LEU A 532 16.63 10.17 -1.78
C LEU A 532 16.76 11.17 -0.62
N GLY A 533 16.61 10.72 0.63
CA GLY A 533 16.58 11.59 1.80
C GLY A 533 15.36 12.52 1.83
N HIS A 534 14.21 12.05 1.31
CA HIS A 534 12.94 12.75 1.37
C HIS A 534 12.53 13.04 2.82
N SER A 535 11.92 14.19 3.04
CA SER A 535 11.42 14.65 4.33
C SER A 535 10.08 15.34 4.12
N GLN A 536 9.16 15.10 5.03
CA GLN A 536 7.89 15.80 5.19
C GLN A 536 7.98 16.82 6.33
N SER A 537 9.20 17.28 6.65
CA SER A 537 9.50 18.29 7.68
C SER A 537 8.90 17.98 9.06
N GLY A 538 8.86 16.70 9.43
CA GLY A 538 8.29 16.25 10.70
C GLY A 538 6.76 16.13 10.70
N ASN A 539 6.10 16.31 9.56
CA ASN A 539 4.72 15.87 9.41
C ASN A 539 4.71 14.33 9.30
N ASN A 540 3.97 13.66 10.18
CA ASN A 540 3.88 12.19 10.21
C ASN A 540 2.52 11.66 9.71
N ASN A 541 1.71 12.54 9.13
CA ASN A 541 0.38 12.26 8.63
C ASN A 541 0.06 13.19 7.45
N ALA A 542 0.91 13.20 6.42
CA ALA A 542 0.80 14.14 5.31
C ALA A 542 -0.33 13.81 4.30
N TYR A 543 -1.41 13.16 4.78
CA TYR A 543 -2.52 12.64 3.96
C TYR A 543 -3.24 13.69 3.14
N CYS A 544 -3.20 14.95 3.59
CA CYS A 544 -3.89 16.06 2.96
C CYS A 544 -2.98 17.09 2.27
N GLN A 545 -1.69 16.76 2.12
CA GLN A 545 -0.65 17.67 1.65
C GLN A 545 -0.24 17.36 0.21
N ASP A 546 -1.01 17.83 -0.78
CA ASP A 546 -0.57 17.85 -2.18
C ASP A 546 0.31 19.07 -2.46
N SER A 547 1.54 19.04 -1.98
CA SER A 547 2.48 20.18 -2.01
C SER A 547 3.95 19.72 -2.01
N GLU A 548 4.88 20.67 -2.03
CA GLU A 548 6.32 20.41 -1.90
C GLU A 548 6.71 19.64 -0.63
N LEU A 549 5.82 19.59 0.38
CA LEU A 549 6.02 18.78 1.57
C LEU A 549 6.08 17.28 1.26
N THR A 550 5.33 16.81 0.26
CA THR A 550 5.19 15.38 -0.07
C THR A 550 5.73 15.04 -1.46
N TRP A 551 5.93 16.03 -2.33
CA TRP A 551 6.53 15.79 -3.64
C TRP A 551 8.02 15.47 -3.49
N LEU A 552 8.47 14.38 -4.12
CA LEU A 552 9.87 13.97 -4.03
C LEU A 552 10.78 15.00 -4.68
N ASP A 553 11.84 15.37 -3.97
CA ASP A 553 12.86 16.26 -4.50
C ASP A 553 13.94 15.45 -5.21
N TRP A 554 14.16 15.77 -6.48
CA TRP A 554 15.15 15.10 -7.32
C TRP A 554 16.46 15.90 -7.43
N ASP A 555 16.53 17.09 -6.81
CA ASP A 555 17.77 17.83 -6.64
C ASP A 555 18.54 17.30 -5.42
N LEU A 556 19.23 16.18 -5.63
CA LEU A 556 19.89 15.44 -4.55
C LEU A 556 21.17 16.12 -4.09
N SER A 557 21.29 16.33 -2.78
CA SER A 557 22.53 16.70 -2.11
C SER A 557 23.60 15.61 -2.27
N GLU A 558 24.85 15.93 -1.96
CA GLU A 558 25.94 14.94 -1.99
C GLU A 558 25.65 13.76 -1.03
N GLU A 559 25.14 14.04 0.17
CA GLU A 559 24.77 13.01 1.15
C GLU A 559 23.64 12.11 0.64
N ASP A 560 22.63 12.70 -0.02
CA ASP A 560 21.49 11.92 -0.54
C ASP A 560 21.91 11.05 -1.74
N ARG A 561 22.87 11.50 -2.55
CA ARG A 561 23.48 10.66 -3.61
C ARG A 561 24.28 9.50 -3.02
N GLU A 562 25.02 9.74 -1.94
CA GLU A 562 25.73 8.69 -1.21
C GLU A 562 24.76 7.67 -0.61
N LEU A 563 23.64 8.13 -0.04
CA LEU A 563 22.58 7.28 0.48
C LEU A 563 21.92 6.43 -0.62
N LEU A 564 21.59 7.04 -1.77
CA LEU A 564 21.04 6.33 -2.92
C LEU A 564 21.98 5.21 -3.40
N ALA A 565 23.28 5.52 -3.53
CA ALA A 565 24.29 4.54 -3.91
C ALA A 565 24.44 3.42 -2.86
N PHE A 566 24.32 3.75 -1.58
CA PHE A 566 24.30 2.78 -0.49
C PHE A 566 23.09 1.84 -0.63
N VAL A 567 21.87 2.36 -0.79
CA VAL A 567 20.65 1.54 -0.93
C VAL A 567 20.76 0.60 -2.13
N GLN A 568 21.21 1.11 -3.28
CA GLN A 568 21.47 0.30 -4.48
C GLN A 568 22.42 -0.86 -4.21
N ARG A 569 23.50 -0.61 -3.45
CA ARG A 569 24.47 -1.64 -3.06
C ARG A 569 23.82 -2.70 -2.17
N VAL A 570 23.04 -2.31 -1.16
CA VAL A 570 22.41 -3.24 -0.23
C VAL A 570 21.35 -4.11 -0.94
N ILE A 571 20.51 -3.52 -1.80
CA ILE A 571 19.56 -4.28 -2.62
C ILE A 571 20.28 -5.26 -3.54
N ARG A 572 21.38 -4.84 -4.15
CA ARG A 572 22.21 -5.72 -4.99
C ARG A 572 22.78 -6.89 -4.20
N LEU A 573 23.36 -6.64 -3.02
CA LEU A 573 23.89 -7.68 -2.13
C LEU A 573 22.79 -8.66 -1.72
N ARG A 574 21.61 -8.16 -1.32
CA ARG A 574 20.45 -9.02 -1.03
C ARG A 574 20.15 -9.94 -2.21
N ARG A 575 20.04 -9.39 -3.42
CA ARG A 575 19.66 -10.16 -4.62
C ARG A 575 20.71 -11.17 -5.06
N GLU A 576 22.00 -10.88 -4.83
CA GLU A 576 23.11 -11.77 -5.22
C GLU A 576 23.28 -12.95 -4.24
N HIS A 577 22.74 -12.84 -3.01
CA HIS A 577 22.97 -13.78 -1.91
C HIS A 577 21.67 -14.36 -1.33
N PRO A 578 21.24 -15.57 -1.79
CA PRO A 578 20.06 -16.30 -1.31
C PRO A 578 19.92 -16.44 0.20
N VAL A 579 21.03 -16.36 0.95
CA VAL A 579 21.00 -16.45 2.41
C VAL A 579 20.15 -15.35 3.05
N PHE A 580 20.01 -14.18 2.43
CA PHE A 580 19.21 -13.06 2.96
C PHE A 580 17.73 -13.13 2.58
N HIS A 581 17.36 -13.97 1.61
CA HIS A 581 16.03 -13.97 1.02
C HIS A 581 15.50 -15.40 0.82
N ARG A 582 15.46 -16.14 1.94
CA ARG A 582 15.10 -17.57 1.95
C ARG A 582 13.60 -17.80 1.79
N ARG A 583 13.25 -18.95 1.23
CA ARG A 583 11.86 -19.47 1.18
C ARG A 583 11.43 -20.15 2.48
N HIS A 584 12.36 -20.57 3.32
CA HIS A 584 12.09 -21.26 4.58
C HIS A 584 12.73 -20.57 5.77
N PHE A 585 12.09 -20.69 6.94
CA PHE A 585 12.64 -20.22 8.20
C PHE A 585 13.99 -20.88 8.51
N LEU A 586 14.80 -20.12 9.23
CA LEU A 586 16.03 -20.61 9.86
C LEU A 586 15.66 -21.51 11.04
N GLN A 587 16.36 -22.64 11.19
CA GLN A 587 16.03 -23.64 12.20
C GLN A 587 16.96 -23.62 13.42
N GLY A 588 18.19 -23.09 13.28
CA GLY A 588 19.20 -23.11 14.35
C GLY A 588 19.66 -24.53 14.73
N LYS A 589 19.34 -25.53 13.91
CA LYS A 589 19.61 -26.95 14.15
C LYS A 589 20.73 -27.44 13.24
N ARG A 590 21.46 -28.47 13.69
CA ARG A 590 22.50 -29.15 12.90
C ARG A 590 21.85 -29.88 11.72
N ILE A 591 22.37 -29.71 10.51
CA ILE A 591 21.82 -30.30 9.29
C ILE A 591 22.55 -31.60 8.90
N HIS A 592 21.79 -32.65 8.56
CA HIS A 592 22.22 -33.86 7.83
C HIS A 592 23.63 -34.41 8.09
N GLY A 593 23.95 -34.76 9.33
CA GLY A 593 25.19 -35.46 9.67
C GLY A 593 26.47 -34.61 9.65
N ALA A 594 26.34 -33.30 9.45
CA ALA A 594 27.40 -32.31 9.65
C ALA A 594 27.07 -31.41 10.86
N ASP A 595 28.09 -30.92 11.58
CA ASP A 595 27.94 -30.06 12.75
C ASP A 595 27.61 -28.58 12.41
N ILE A 596 27.01 -28.31 11.24
CA ILE A 596 26.76 -26.95 10.74
C ILE A 596 25.29 -26.57 11.01
N LYS A 597 25.11 -25.46 11.76
CA LYS A 597 23.83 -24.75 11.93
C LYS A 597 23.67 -23.69 10.83
N ASP A 598 22.43 -23.46 10.39
CA ASP A 598 22.10 -22.43 9.40
C ASP A 598 22.20 -20.99 9.93
N ILE A 599 21.98 -20.80 11.23
CA ILE A 599 22.20 -19.54 11.95
C ILE A 599 22.91 -19.80 13.29
N ARG A 600 23.76 -18.86 13.70
CA ARG A 600 24.29 -18.74 15.08
C ARG A 600 24.23 -17.30 15.53
N TRP A 601 23.82 -17.09 16.77
CA TRP A 601 23.82 -15.76 17.40
C TRP A 601 25.08 -15.61 18.25
N LEU A 602 25.83 -14.54 18.04
CA LEU A 602 27.15 -14.34 18.62
C LEU A 602 27.13 -13.19 19.63
N LYS A 603 27.85 -13.39 20.74
CA LYS A 603 28.22 -12.32 21.66
C LYS A 603 29.41 -11.52 21.11
N PRO A 604 29.71 -10.33 21.67
CA PRO A 604 30.92 -9.58 21.33
C PRO A 604 32.22 -10.38 21.55
N ASP A 605 32.24 -11.38 22.44
CA ASP A 605 33.39 -12.26 22.64
C ASP A 605 33.51 -13.38 21.57
N GLY A 606 32.65 -13.38 20.54
CA GLY A 606 32.65 -14.35 19.44
C GLY A 606 32.01 -15.71 19.78
N THR A 607 31.58 -15.92 21.03
CA THR A 607 30.92 -17.16 21.44
C THR A 607 29.42 -17.15 21.14
N GLU A 608 28.83 -18.33 20.97
CA GLU A 608 27.39 -18.46 20.71
C GLU A 608 26.57 -18.05 21.95
N MET A 609 25.49 -17.29 21.75
CA MET A 609 24.56 -16.89 22.81
C MET A 609 23.84 -18.11 23.40
N SER A 610 23.68 -18.15 24.72
CA SER A 610 22.83 -19.14 25.41
C SER A 610 21.45 -18.54 25.73
N ASP A 611 20.55 -19.36 26.25
CA ASP A 611 19.19 -18.94 26.62
C ASP A 611 19.18 -17.78 27.63
N HIS A 612 20.18 -17.71 28.51
CA HIS A 612 20.26 -16.66 29.53
C HIS A 612 20.47 -15.27 28.94
N GLU A 613 21.29 -15.13 27.89
CA GLU A 613 21.65 -13.81 27.36
C GLU A 613 20.51 -13.11 26.62
N TRP A 614 19.46 -13.82 26.21
CA TRP A 614 18.32 -13.24 25.49
C TRP A 614 17.46 -12.30 26.33
N ASP A 615 17.42 -12.53 27.65
CA ASP A 615 16.59 -11.78 28.60
C ASP A 615 17.37 -10.63 29.29
N HIS A 616 18.59 -10.31 28.83
CA HIS A 616 19.37 -9.23 29.43
C HIS A 616 18.86 -7.84 29.01
N ASP A 617 18.21 -7.14 29.94
CA ASP A 617 17.64 -5.80 29.76
C ASP A 617 18.62 -4.73 29.22
N PHE A 618 19.93 -4.90 29.39
CA PHE A 618 20.94 -3.93 28.97
C PHE A 618 21.62 -4.25 27.63
N ALA A 619 21.41 -5.45 27.07
CA ALA A 619 22.08 -5.87 25.85
C ALA A 619 21.56 -5.07 24.64
N ARG A 620 22.47 -4.47 23.87
CA ARG A 620 22.18 -3.64 22.69
C ARG A 620 23.02 -3.99 21.47
N SER A 621 23.67 -5.15 21.50
CA SER A 621 24.60 -5.57 20.46
C SER A 621 24.59 -7.08 20.33
N LEU A 622 24.65 -7.58 19.09
CA LEU A 622 24.66 -8.99 18.77
C LEU A 622 25.33 -9.23 17.41
N GLY A 623 25.89 -10.42 17.22
CA GLY A 623 26.30 -10.91 15.91
C GLY A 623 25.34 -11.98 15.39
N MET A 624 25.15 -12.02 14.09
CA MET A 624 24.38 -13.05 13.38
C MET A 624 25.27 -13.70 12.34
N TYR A 625 25.67 -14.95 12.58
CA TYR A 625 26.35 -15.79 11.60
C TYR A 625 25.32 -16.56 10.78
N LEU A 626 25.40 -16.46 9.46
CA LEU A 626 24.56 -17.18 8.51
C LEU A 626 25.42 -18.12 7.67
N SER A 627 25.06 -19.40 7.62
CA SER A 627 25.76 -20.38 6.80
C SER A 627 25.08 -20.55 5.44
N GLY A 628 25.81 -20.26 4.36
CA GLY A 628 25.33 -20.48 2.99
C GLY A 628 25.37 -21.96 2.56
N GLU A 629 26.20 -22.79 3.20
CA GLU A 629 26.21 -24.25 2.97
C GLU A 629 24.98 -24.96 3.55
N ALA A 630 24.32 -24.32 4.53
CA ALA A 630 23.18 -24.85 5.27
C ALA A 630 21.82 -24.51 4.61
N LEU A 631 21.84 -24.00 3.38
CA LEU A 631 20.62 -23.74 2.61
C LEU A 631 19.99 -25.06 2.14
N ASN A 632 18.85 -25.41 2.72
CA ASN A 632 18.04 -26.58 2.30
C ASN A 632 17.15 -26.28 1.08
N GLU A 633 17.54 -25.33 0.23
CA GLU A 633 16.72 -24.83 -0.87
C GLU A 633 17.19 -25.33 -2.23
N ARG A 634 16.24 -25.39 -3.17
CA ARG A 634 16.49 -25.79 -4.54
C ARG A 634 15.99 -24.73 -5.50
N ASP A 635 16.74 -24.52 -6.57
CA ASP A 635 16.35 -23.59 -7.63
C ASP A 635 15.15 -24.13 -8.44
N ARG A 636 14.70 -23.34 -9.44
CA ARG A 636 13.57 -23.72 -10.31
C ARG A 636 13.80 -25.02 -11.11
N ARG A 637 15.04 -25.53 -11.17
CA ARG A 637 15.43 -26.78 -11.84
C ARG A 637 15.76 -27.90 -10.85
N GLY A 638 15.51 -27.70 -9.55
CA GLY A 638 15.75 -28.70 -8.51
C GLY A 638 17.22 -28.81 -8.07
N ARG A 639 18.11 -27.92 -8.51
CA ARG A 639 19.53 -27.92 -8.11
C ARG A 639 19.67 -27.30 -6.71
N PRO A 640 20.50 -27.87 -5.81
CA PRO A 640 20.77 -27.26 -4.51
C PRO A 640 21.30 -25.83 -4.68
N ILE A 641 20.76 -24.92 -3.89
CA ILE A 641 21.27 -23.55 -3.78
C ILE A 641 22.34 -23.56 -2.68
N ARG A 642 23.46 -22.90 -2.95
CA ARG A 642 24.52 -22.61 -2.00
C ARG A 642 24.85 -21.14 -2.08
N ASP A 643 25.45 -20.64 -1.02
CA ASP A 643 25.86 -19.26 -0.87
C ASP A 643 27.10 -19.20 0.03
N ASP A 644 27.64 -18.01 0.15
CA ASP A 644 28.76 -17.71 1.04
C ASP A 644 28.32 -17.72 2.52
N ASN A 645 29.29 -17.80 3.44
CA ASN A 645 29.04 -17.62 4.87
C ASN A 645 29.17 -16.14 5.23
N PHE A 646 28.23 -15.64 6.02
CA PHE A 646 28.18 -14.22 6.40
C PHE A 646 28.13 -14.03 7.90
N ILE A 647 28.65 -12.88 8.34
CA ILE A 647 28.41 -12.35 9.67
C ILE A 647 27.83 -10.95 9.53
N VAL A 648 26.68 -10.72 10.17
CA VAL A 648 26.14 -9.38 10.38
C VAL A 648 26.33 -9.01 11.84
N LEU A 649 27.06 -7.94 12.12
CA LEU A 649 27.23 -7.43 13.48
C LEU A 649 26.40 -6.18 13.68
N PHE A 650 25.67 -6.12 14.79
CA PHE A 650 24.81 -5.02 15.17
C PHE A 650 25.29 -4.42 16.48
N ASN A 651 25.47 -3.10 16.50
CA ASN A 651 25.73 -2.35 17.72
C ASN A 651 24.80 -1.15 17.81
N ALA A 652 23.70 -1.26 18.56
CA ALA A 652 22.84 -0.13 18.90
C ALA A 652 23.32 0.63 20.15
N HIS A 653 24.35 0.15 20.84
CA HIS A 653 24.99 0.89 21.92
C HIS A 653 25.68 2.14 21.37
N HIS A 654 25.80 3.17 22.20
CA HIS A 654 26.35 4.47 21.78
C HIS A 654 27.89 4.49 21.74
N GLU A 655 28.55 3.53 22.38
CA GLU A 655 30.00 3.35 22.37
C GLU A 655 30.44 2.27 21.36
N ALA A 656 31.69 2.35 20.92
CA ALA A 656 32.30 1.31 20.11
C ALA A 656 32.48 0.02 20.92
N LEU A 657 32.33 -1.13 20.27
CA LEU A 657 32.46 -2.45 20.86
C LEU A 657 33.38 -3.31 19.99
N HIS A 658 34.28 -4.03 20.65
CA HIS A 658 35.12 -5.02 19.99
C HIS A 658 34.37 -6.35 19.86
N PHE A 659 34.29 -6.88 18.64
CA PHE A 659 33.74 -8.20 18.33
C PHE A 659 34.86 -9.16 17.97
N ALA A 660 35.02 -10.26 18.71
CA ALA A 660 35.84 -11.36 18.27
C ALA A 660 35.15 -12.07 17.10
N LEU A 661 35.90 -12.36 16.04
CA LEU A 661 35.37 -13.05 14.87
C LEU A 661 35.68 -14.55 14.95
N PRO A 662 34.78 -15.44 14.48
CA PRO A 662 35.06 -16.87 14.43
C PRO A 662 36.31 -17.17 13.59
N ASP A 663 37.12 -18.13 14.06
CA ASP A 663 38.29 -18.61 13.34
C ASP A 663 37.89 -19.23 12.00
N LEU A 664 38.62 -18.87 10.95
CA LEU A 664 38.51 -19.45 9.62
C LEU A 664 39.68 -20.40 9.35
N PRO A 665 39.56 -21.32 8.38
CA PRO A 665 40.68 -22.15 7.95
C PRO A 665 41.92 -21.32 7.58
N PRO A 666 43.15 -21.88 7.69
CA PRO A 666 44.37 -21.15 7.38
C PRO A 666 44.33 -20.47 6.00
N GLY A 667 44.60 -19.15 5.98
CA GLY A 667 44.55 -18.33 4.77
C GLY A 667 43.16 -17.76 4.44
N GLY A 668 42.14 -18.03 5.26
CA GLY A 668 40.83 -17.39 5.18
C GLY A 668 40.77 -16.11 6.00
N CYS A 669 39.89 -15.20 5.59
CA CYS A 669 39.56 -14.00 6.35
C CYS A 669 38.13 -13.53 6.11
N TRP A 670 37.65 -12.71 7.04
CA TRP A 670 36.39 -12.00 6.94
C TRP A 670 36.57 -10.71 6.14
N GLN A 671 35.94 -10.64 4.97
CA GLN A 671 35.95 -9.46 4.10
C GLN A 671 34.75 -8.57 4.41
N VAL A 672 34.98 -7.27 4.65
CA VAL A 672 33.90 -6.29 4.80
C VAL A 672 33.23 -6.03 3.46
N LEU A 673 31.93 -6.35 3.37
CA LEU A 673 31.10 -6.03 2.21
C LEU A 673 30.27 -4.76 2.40
N LEU A 674 29.90 -4.47 3.65
CA LEU A 674 29.14 -3.29 4.02
C LEU A 674 29.51 -2.82 5.42
N ASP A 675 29.72 -1.51 5.63
CA ASP A 675 29.84 -0.90 6.96
C ASP A 675 29.16 0.47 7.01
N THR A 676 28.17 0.63 7.90
CA THR A 676 27.39 1.86 8.07
C THR A 676 28.14 2.97 8.79
N GLN A 677 29.38 2.78 9.22
CA GLN A 677 30.25 3.90 9.60
C GLN A 677 30.60 4.76 8.38
N TYR A 678 30.85 4.14 7.22
CA TYR A 678 31.36 4.81 6.02
C TYR A 678 30.26 5.21 5.06
N LYS A 679 30.29 6.45 4.56
CA LYS A 679 29.26 7.03 3.67
C LYS A 679 28.90 6.12 2.48
N ALA A 680 29.91 5.60 1.78
CA ALA A 680 29.75 4.68 0.65
C ALA A 680 29.48 3.21 1.05
N GLY A 681 29.39 2.91 2.34
CA GLY A 681 29.20 1.57 2.88
C GLY A 681 30.44 0.69 2.83
N LEU A 682 31.64 1.22 2.55
CA LEU A 682 32.87 0.43 2.44
C LEU A 682 33.99 1.03 3.28
N ALA A 683 34.62 0.19 4.08
CA ALA A 683 35.96 0.46 4.61
C ALA A 683 36.99 0.28 3.47
N ALA A 684 38.05 1.09 3.46
CA ALA A 684 39.20 0.83 2.60
C ALA A 684 39.95 -0.41 3.14
N ASP A 685 39.83 -1.52 2.40
CA ASP A 685 40.56 -2.79 2.55
C ASP A 685 40.72 -3.32 3.99
N GLY A 686 39.88 -4.29 4.37
CA GLY A 686 40.03 -5.02 5.62
C GLY A 686 39.64 -6.48 5.47
N CYS A 687 40.64 -7.33 5.38
CA CYS A 687 40.55 -8.78 5.50
C CYS A 687 40.91 -9.08 6.95
N TYR A 688 39.92 -9.43 7.76
CA TYR A 688 40.07 -9.61 9.22
C TYR A 688 40.22 -11.08 9.55
N ALA A 689 41.33 -11.44 10.20
CA ALA A 689 41.54 -12.76 10.76
C ALA A 689 40.82 -12.88 12.13
N GLY A 690 40.48 -14.11 12.53
CA GLY A 690 39.73 -14.39 13.76
C GLY A 690 40.39 -13.86 15.03
N ASP A 691 41.72 -13.78 15.05
CA ASP A 691 42.55 -13.34 16.17
C ASP A 691 42.58 -11.82 16.39
N HIS A 692 42.22 -11.02 15.39
CA HIS A 692 42.23 -9.55 15.47
C HIS A 692 40.87 -8.93 15.76
N GLY A 693 39.76 -9.68 15.58
CA GLY A 693 38.40 -9.19 15.77
C GLY A 693 38.02 -7.99 14.87
N TYR A 694 36.88 -7.37 15.16
CA TYR A 694 36.37 -6.18 14.48
C TYR A 694 35.94 -5.11 15.49
N GLU A 695 36.41 -3.88 15.35
CA GLU A 695 35.98 -2.75 16.19
C GLU A 695 34.74 -2.08 15.58
N LEU A 696 33.55 -2.48 16.04
CA LEU A 696 32.29 -1.94 15.55
C LEU A 696 31.93 -0.66 16.30
N GLN A 697 31.79 0.45 15.56
CA GLN A 697 31.47 1.75 16.16
C GLN A 697 30.11 1.78 16.86
N GLY A 698 29.91 2.79 17.71
CA GLY A 698 28.62 3.04 18.33
C GLY A 698 27.53 3.28 17.28
N ARG A 699 26.38 2.63 17.45
CA ARG A 699 25.22 2.76 16.57
C ARG A 699 25.55 2.43 15.11
N SER A 700 26.24 1.33 14.84
CA SER A 700 26.59 0.89 13.48
C SER A 700 26.32 -0.59 13.23
N LEU A 701 26.32 -0.95 11.95
CA LEU A 701 26.13 -2.29 11.41
C LEU A 701 27.25 -2.58 10.41
N VAL A 702 27.80 -3.80 10.45
CA VAL A 702 28.74 -4.29 9.44
C VAL A 702 28.29 -5.66 8.92
N LEU A 703 28.45 -5.87 7.61
CA LEU A 703 28.32 -7.16 6.94
C LEU A 703 29.71 -7.63 6.50
N LEU A 704 30.07 -8.82 6.98
CA LEU A 704 31.30 -9.53 6.68
C LEU A 704 30.97 -10.81 5.91
N MET A 705 31.83 -11.18 4.96
CA MET A 705 31.74 -12.42 4.18
C MET A 705 33.01 -13.24 4.37
N ASP A 706 32.87 -14.56 4.48
CA ASP A 706 33.98 -15.49 4.49
C ASP A 706 34.60 -15.58 3.08
N SER A 707 35.83 -15.08 2.92
CA SER A 707 36.56 -15.05 1.65
C SER A 707 36.83 -16.43 1.03
N GLN A 708 36.68 -17.52 1.77
CA GLN A 708 36.87 -18.89 1.27
C GLN A 708 35.57 -19.67 1.06
N SER A 709 34.40 -19.09 1.36
CA SER A 709 33.11 -19.75 1.21
C SER A 709 32.60 -19.79 -0.25
N ARG A 710 31.63 -20.68 -0.55
CA ARG A 710 30.89 -20.81 -1.83
C ARG A 710 29.69 -21.76 -1.80
#